data_AF-A0A432HGI4-F1
#
_entry.id   AF-A0A432HGI4-F1
#
_cell.length_a   1.000
_cell.length_b   1.000
_cell.length_c   1.000
_cell.angle_alpha   90.00
_cell.angle_beta   90.00
_cell.angle_gamma   90.00
#
_symmetry.space_group_name_H-M   'P 1'
#
loop_
_entity.id
_entity.type
_entity.pdbx_description
1 polymer ?
#
loop_
_entity_poly.entity_id
_entity_poly.type
_entity_poly.pdbx_seq_one_letter_code
_entity_poly.pdbx_strand_id
1 'polypeptide(L)'
;MGRIGAVASLGKLSKYRVAVVSVGFVATAAVISMAYNLFESVGNIGAFTFAFVGIATLLLVLSGRREESTILLATVLGFHFGVTHAANSVMDLSTWTGNATDLIDVERAAAASVFFAFWAVSIVAGAMTALLLRKKLDPTGTGSWFEGLRDTPSRGLMIVFGLILVVQAIPLVWLGQISDIETFSQHRYLGSVWALFATVAILFVAFCHAERWHVIGALVAVNWILYTFGHLHEIGNEFPDLLNGDDLMGTLSWLFIAFWLNVAGIMLASRGYFGDIAPRYEPSEPRKWWGRHSYGIMLGLAVFVGLAVRIGWNVLPAMNATGTGLWDMTGGSDPWYMKRVVDYIIAERSHFIFDHDRAYPMGAINPRPPLFSWSLALGGLGLSWLLEMPADEAVWWSVAAFPAIFGALIVLPLAAIARRIHSNTAGIVTAWLIALMPGHISHSTFGLADHDAFALLFLSLAFYFWVRAIDGLGTERMFSRTSSNPLYLLAGMRESWRRNPSTMAYATLSGISFATVALGWKGFVYGPGILFLAFAGQIVLNMFRRRDSLPLTSAALQMLLTAFVIPLPFYSWPGLNLLFDPSGFQPMFYILGFTLALGWVSSSFRDKPWLLALGGGTLLIGAILAILFVLQELEIYNGWDILFTGGFYFSKNKIFATIGEAQAPSRGVLFASYGPIVALIAVGCAILLMWRGARRERQSSLLLGLWVLIATYMAWSAGRFIFNATPAMAVVGGLGIAMMWKSADFTGFAKEWRRSGIGTPRTRLKSVWPATKKHSAVPALLLVLLLLASQHTTYGIDSGIPRGQASATDVDQVIHDIAPDIMRLEALGLSILNSADYNPESGQLWYMGTFGPGFNSGSWNLAYDWLSKQDADVGFSQRPAFVSWWDYGFQALAAGQHPTVVGQQQRLEYFNQLGEVGFVVLPEVDGAGINRPANLLGAGCFDGPVGFVKIQASLLEGQFTIIQNATHLGVEVCDNLFIVYIQYPARHYSMP
;
A
#
# COMPACT_ATOMS: atom_id res chain seq x y z
N MET A 1 -23.96 -28.37 6.70
CA MET A 1 -24.66 -28.48 5.39
C MET A 1 -23.69 -28.63 4.20
N GLY A 2 -22.65 -27.81 4.04
CA GLY A 2 -21.75 -27.87 2.86
C GLY A 2 -21.08 -29.26 2.66
N ARG A 3 -20.63 -29.88 3.75
CA ARG A 3 -20.09 -31.26 3.74
C ARG A 3 -21.12 -32.30 3.26
N ILE A 4 -22.37 -32.16 3.69
CA ILE A 4 -23.48 -33.03 3.27
C ILE A 4 -23.74 -32.83 1.78
N GLY A 5 -23.78 -31.58 1.30
CA GLY A 5 -23.94 -31.27 -0.13
C GLY A 5 -22.84 -31.84 -1.02
N ALA A 6 -21.62 -32.04 -0.49
CA ALA A 6 -20.52 -32.69 -1.22
C ALA A 6 -20.74 -34.20 -1.44
N VAL A 7 -21.49 -34.87 -0.56
CA VAL A 7 -21.67 -36.34 -0.57
C VAL A 7 -23.10 -36.76 -0.96
N ALA A 8 -24.10 -35.89 -0.75
CA ALA A 8 -25.52 -36.18 -0.97
C ALA A 8 -25.80 -36.66 -2.41
N SER A 9 -26.74 -37.59 -2.56
CA SER A 9 -27.20 -38.06 -3.87
C SER A 9 -28.17 -37.05 -4.47
N LEU A 10 -27.79 -36.41 -5.58
CA LEU A 10 -28.60 -35.42 -6.31
C LEU A 10 -29.20 -35.99 -7.61
N GLY A 11 -29.19 -37.32 -7.79
CA GLY A 11 -29.68 -37.97 -9.02
C GLY A 11 -29.01 -37.41 -10.29
N LYS A 12 -29.82 -37.07 -11.30
CA LYS A 12 -29.36 -36.50 -12.59
C LYS A 12 -28.65 -35.14 -12.46
N LEU A 13 -28.87 -34.41 -11.37
CA LEU A 13 -28.26 -33.10 -11.12
C LEU A 13 -26.85 -33.20 -10.53
N SER A 14 -26.32 -34.40 -10.28
CA SER A 14 -24.97 -34.58 -9.71
C SER A 14 -23.86 -33.93 -10.55
N LYS A 15 -24.03 -33.87 -11.89
CA LYS A 15 -23.12 -33.18 -12.82
C LYS A 15 -23.05 -31.66 -12.57
N TYR A 16 -24.10 -31.07 -12.00
CA TYR A 16 -24.21 -29.65 -11.68
C TYR A 16 -24.21 -29.39 -10.16
N ARG A 17 -23.73 -30.34 -9.35
CA ARG A 17 -23.74 -30.28 -7.87
C ARG A 17 -23.25 -28.94 -7.33
N VAL A 18 -22.11 -28.45 -7.82
CA VAL A 18 -21.52 -27.18 -7.35
C VAL A 18 -22.49 -26.02 -7.57
N ALA A 19 -23.12 -25.94 -8.74
CA ALA A 19 -24.07 -24.89 -9.05
C ALA A 19 -25.34 -25.02 -8.20
N VAL A 20 -25.95 -26.21 -8.15
CA VAL A 20 -27.21 -26.45 -7.42
C VAL A 20 -27.08 -26.17 -5.93
N VAL A 21 -26.02 -26.70 -5.30
CA VAL A 21 -25.81 -26.51 -3.85
C VAL A 21 -25.42 -25.06 -3.55
N SER A 22 -24.59 -24.42 -4.38
CA SER A 22 -24.24 -23.00 -4.17
C SER A 22 -25.43 -22.07 -4.32
N VAL A 23 -26.28 -22.28 -5.34
CA VAL A 23 -27.53 -21.52 -5.50
C VAL A 23 -28.46 -21.77 -4.32
N GLY A 24 -28.55 -23.00 -3.81
CA GLY A 24 -29.30 -23.29 -2.58
C GLY A 24 -28.82 -22.50 -1.37
N PHE A 25 -27.51 -22.38 -1.17
CA PHE A 25 -26.93 -21.55 -0.11
C PHE A 25 -27.23 -20.07 -0.29
N VAL A 26 -27.09 -19.53 -1.51
CA VAL A 26 -27.41 -18.13 -1.82
C VAL A 26 -28.90 -17.85 -1.61
N ALA A 27 -29.79 -18.73 -2.09
CA ALA A 27 -31.23 -18.59 -1.89
C ALA A 27 -31.61 -18.65 -0.41
N THR A 28 -31.02 -19.57 0.36
CA THR A 28 -31.24 -19.67 1.80
C THR A 28 -30.73 -18.40 2.51
N ALA A 29 -29.55 -17.90 2.15
CA ALA A 29 -29.03 -16.65 2.70
C ALA A 29 -29.92 -15.44 2.37
N ALA A 30 -30.47 -15.37 1.16
CA ALA A 30 -31.45 -14.35 0.79
C ALA A 30 -32.72 -14.46 1.66
N VAL A 31 -33.22 -15.67 1.90
CA VAL A 31 -34.36 -15.90 2.81
C VAL A 31 -34.01 -15.48 4.25
N ILE A 32 -32.82 -15.81 4.75
CA ILE A 32 -32.35 -15.39 6.09
C ILE A 32 -32.32 -13.86 6.18
N SER A 33 -31.74 -13.19 5.18
CA SER A 33 -31.68 -11.72 5.09
C SER A 33 -33.08 -11.09 5.04
N MET A 34 -34.01 -11.66 4.26
CA MET A 34 -35.40 -11.20 4.22
C MET A 34 -36.19 -11.48 5.51
N ALA A 35 -35.84 -12.57 6.21
CA ALA A 35 -36.43 -12.96 7.48
C ALA A 35 -35.84 -12.20 8.68
N TYR A 36 -34.95 -11.23 8.46
CA TYR A 36 -34.41 -10.35 9.50
C TYR A 36 -35.52 -9.69 10.33
N ASN A 37 -36.57 -9.19 9.67
CA ASN A 37 -37.75 -8.61 10.30
C ASN A 37 -38.54 -9.59 11.20
N LEU A 38 -38.29 -10.89 11.12
CA LEU A 38 -38.97 -11.93 11.88
C LEU A 38 -38.15 -12.45 13.08
N PHE A 39 -36.82 -12.30 13.08
CA PHE A 39 -35.96 -12.97 14.05
C PHE A 39 -35.00 -12.07 14.82
N GLU A 40 -34.90 -10.75 14.53
CA GLU A 40 -34.09 -9.72 15.22
C GLU A 40 -32.61 -10.09 15.57
N SER A 41 -32.12 -11.26 15.14
CA SER A 41 -30.88 -11.87 15.63
C SER A 41 -29.93 -12.33 14.53
N VAL A 42 -30.36 -12.34 13.27
CA VAL A 42 -29.52 -12.76 12.14
C VAL A 42 -29.52 -11.69 11.04
N GLY A 43 -28.61 -10.71 11.18
CA GLY A 43 -28.39 -9.67 10.17
C GLY A 43 -27.72 -10.19 8.88
N ASN A 44 -27.54 -9.30 7.91
CA ASN A 44 -26.97 -9.54 6.58
C ASN A 44 -25.57 -10.15 6.64
N ILE A 45 -24.74 -9.78 7.62
CA ILE A 45 -23.44 -10.41 7.86
C ILE A 45 -23.55 -11.90 8.19
N GLY A 46 -24.58 -12.30 8.94
CA GLY A 46 -24.89 -13.69 9.25
C GLY A 46 -25.30 -14.47 8.01
N ALA A 47 -26.19 -13.89 7.20
CA ALA A 47 -26.61 -14.47 5.92
C ALA A 47 -25.42 -14.64 4.94
N PHE A 48 -24.59 -13.61 4.80
CA PHE A 48 -23.40 -13.63 3.95
C PHE A 48 -22.40 -14.69 4.40
N THR A 49 -22.04 -14.71 5.68
CA THR A 49 -21.08 -15.69 6.22
C THR A 49 -21.61 -17.12 6.15
N PHE A 50 -22.92 -17.33 6.31
CA PHE A 50 -23.57 -18.63 6.10
C PHE A 50 -23.40 -19.13 4.67
N ALA A 51 -23.73 -18.30 3.67
CA ALA A 51 -23.55 -18.67 2.26
C ALA A 51 -22.07 -18.90 1.92
N PHE A 52 -21.19 -17.99 2.36
CA PHE A 52 -19.76 -18.08 2.12
C PHE A 52 -19.15 -19.36 2.68
N VAL A 53 -19.37 -19.67 3.97
CA VAL A 53 -18.85 -20.89 4.61
C VAL A 53 -19.47 -22.13 3.98
N GLY A 54 -20.76 -22.11 3.65
CA GLY A 54 -21.46 -23.20 2.99
C GLY A 54 -20.83 -23.58 1.65
N ILE A 55 -20.63 -22.57 0.79
CA ILE A 55 -20.05 -22.72 -0.56
C ILE A 55 -18.55 -23.07 -0.47
N ALA A 56 -17.79 -22.36 0.36
CA ALA A 56 -16.36 -22.62 0.51
C ALA A 56 -16.09 -24.02 1.07
N THR A 57 -16.87 -24.47 2.06
CA THR A 57 -16.78 -25.84 2.59
C THR A 57 -17.08 -26.87 1.50
N LEU A 58 -18.08 -26.64 0.65
CA LEU A 58 -18.38 -27.51 -0.48
C LEU A 58 -17.17 -27.63 -1.42
N LEU A 59 -16.58 -26.51 -1.83
CA LEU A 59 -15.43 -26.49 -2.75
C LEU A 59 -14.18 -27.13 -2.13
N LEU A 60 -13.91 -26.87 -0.85
CA LEU A 60 -12.78 -27.45 -0.12
C LEU A 60 -12.92 -28.96 0.04
N VAL A 61 -14.12 -29.46 0.37
CA VAL A 61 -14.34 -30.90 0.50
C VAL A 61 -14.25 -31.61 -0.84
N LEU A 62 -14.80 -31.03 -1.92
CA LEU A 62 -14.71 -31.58 -3.27
C LEU A 62 -13.27 -31.60 -3.80
N SER A 63 -12.42 -30.67 -3.36
CA SER A 63 -10.98 -30.66 -3.69
C SER A 63 -10.12 -31.50 -2.75
N GLY A 64 -10.73 -32.26 -1.83
CA GLY A 64 -10.02 -33.11 -0.87
C GLY A 64 -9.30 -32.35 0.26
N ARG A 65 -9.62 -31.06 0.45
CA ARG A 65 -9.00 -30.16 1.43
C ARG A 65 -9.85 -30.05 2.71
N ARG A 66 -10.02 -31.17 3.41
CA ARG A 66 -10.98 -31.28 4.52
C ARG A 66 -10.52 -30.54 5.78
N GLU A 67 -9.22 -30.58 6.09
CA GLU A 67 -8.64 -29.85 7.21
C GLU A 67 -8.78 -28.33 7.04
N GLU A 68 -8.53 -27.82 5.82
CA GLU A 68 -8.75 -26.42 5.47
C GLU A 68 -10.21 -26.01 5.68
N SER A 69 -11.17 -26.91 5.40
CA SER A 69 -12.60 -26.65 5.64
C SER A 69 -12.95 -26.52 7.13
N THR A 70 -12.31 -27.33 8.00
CA THR A 70 -12.51 -27.25 9.46
C THR A 70 -11.92 -25.95 10.01
N ILE A 71 -10.72 -25.59 9.55
CA ILE A 71 -10.05 -24.35 9.95
C ILE A 71 -10.90 -23.15 9.54
N LEU A 72 -11.38 -23.11 8.29
CA LEU A 72 -12.24 -22.03 7.79
C LEU A 72 -13.51 -21.87 8.65
N LEU A 73 -14.17 -22.98 8.99
CA LEU A 73 -15.35 -22.96 9.84
C LEU A 73 -15.04 -22.37 11.22
N ALA A 74 -13.95 -22.81 11.86
CA ALA A 74 -13.53 -22.30 13.16
C ALA A 74 -13.13 -20.82 13.11
N THR A 75 -12.48 -20.37 12.04
CA THR A 75 -12.15 -18.95 11.83
C THR A 75 -13.39 -18.07 11.73
N VAL A 76 -14.44 -18.52 11.03
CA VAL A 76 -15.68 -17.74 10.88
C VAL A 76 -16.56 -17.81 12.13
N LEU A 77 -16.66 -18.96 12.78
CA LEU A 77 -17.33 -19.06 14.08
C LEU A 77 -16.62 -18.21 15.15
N GLY A 78 -15.29 -18.26 15.17
CA GLY A 78 -14.46 -17.43 16.04
C GLY A 78 -14.63 -15.94 15.80
N PHE A 79 -14.87 -15.52 14.55
CA PHE A 79 -15.20 -14.13 14.23
C PHE A 79 -16.51 -13.71 14.92
N HIS A 80 -17.60 -14.46 14.72
CA HIS A 80 -18.91 -14.13 15.32
C HIS A 80 -18.87 -14.17 16.84
N PHE A 81 -18.30 -15.23 17.43
CA PHE A 81 -18.15 -15.32 18.89
C PHE A 81 -17.22 -14.24 19.44
N GLY A 82 -16.17 -13.87 18.70
CA GLY A 82 -15.27 -12.78 19.07
C GLY A 82 -15.99 -11.44 19.11
N VAL A 83 -16.85 -11.14 18.12
CA VAL A 83 -17.67 -9.93 18.10
C VAL A 83 -18.60 -9.91 19.32
N THR A 84 -19.32 -11.00 19.57
CA THR A 84 -20.21 -11.11 20.73
C THR A 84 -19.43 -10.99 22.04
N HIS A 85 -18.25 -11.60 22.15
CA HIS A 85 -17.44 -11.51 23.36
C HIS A 85 -16.94 -10.09 23.60
N ALA A 86 -16.35 -9.44 22.59
CA ALA A 86 -15.88 -8.06 22.69
C ALA A 86 -16.99 -7.08 23.05
N ALA A 87 -18.19 -7.24 22.47
CA ALA A 87 -19.35 -6.40 22.79
C ALA A 87 -19.84 -6.54 24.24
N ASN A 88 -19.54 -7.65 24.92
CA ASN A 88 -19.91 -7.89 26.32
C ASN A 88 -18.77 -7.62 27.31
N SER A 89 -17.54 -7.37 26.84
CA SER A 89 -16.35 -7.16 27.68
C SER A 89 -16.11 -5.67 27.96
N VAL A 90 -17.14 -4.94 28.39
CA VAL A 90 -17.05 -3.50 28.66
C VAL A 90 -16.29 -3.26 29.98
N MET A 91 -15.22 -2.46 29.90
CA MET A 91 -14.42 -2.05 31.06
C MET A 91 -15.06 -0.83 31.76
N ASP A 92 -14.76 -0.63 33.05
CA ASP A 92 -15.20 0.54 33.80
C ASP A 92 -14.50 1.80 33.29
N LEU A 93 -15.30 2.74 32.77
CA LEU A 93 -14.85 4.01 32.21
C LEU A 93 -14.64 5.10 33.28
N SER A 94 -15.14 4.89 34.50
CA SER A 94 -15.11 5.91 35.57
C SER A 94 -13.70 6.19 36.11
N THR A 95 -12.76 5.29 35.85
CA THR A 95 -11.36 5.39 36.30
C THR A 95 -10.49 6.22 35.36
N TRP A 96 -11.01 6.66 34.21
CA TRP A 96 -10.23 7.39 33.20
C TRP A 96 -9.77 8.77 33.69
N THR A 97 -8.47 9.04 33.57
CA THR A 97 -7.88 10.31 34.03
C THR A 97 -7.51 11.28 32.91
N GLY A 98 -7.55 10.83 31.65
CA GLY A 98 -7.20 11.64 30.48
C GLY A 98 -8.37 12.45 29.89
N ASN A 99 -8.20 12.96 28.67
CA ASN A 99 -9.23 13.74 27.99
C ASN A 99 -10.40 12.85 27.51
N ALA A 100 -11.60 13.42 27.43
CA ALA A 100 -12.79 12.69 26.96
C ALA A 100 -12.67 12.22 25.49
N THR A 101 -11.92 12.94 24.65
CA THR A 101 -11.65 12.54 23.26
C THR A 101 -10.81 11.27 23.20
N ASP A 102 -9.84 11.15 24.08
CA ASP A 102 -8.86 10.06 24.07
C ASP A 102 -9.50 8.78 24.64
N LEU A 103 -10.46 8.92 25.57
CA LEU A 103 -11.24 7.80 26.11
C LEU A 103 -11.92 6.97 25.01
N ILE A 104 -12.46 7.63 23.97
CA ILE A 104 -13.16 6.95 22.87
C ILE A 104 -12.19 6.01 22.11
N ASP A 105 -10.96 6.46 21.87
CA ASP A 105 -9.96 5.66 21.17
C ASP A 105 -9.46 4.50 22.02
N VAL A 106 -9.27 4.73 23.32
CA VAL A 106 -8.89 3.68 24.28
C VAL A 106 -9.99 2.61 24.38
N GLU A 107 -11.26 3.01 24.46
CA GLU A 107 -12.40 2.08 24.46
C GLU A 107 -12.45 1.24 23.18
N ARG A 108 -12.33 1.87 22.01
CA ARG A 108 -12.27 1.18 20.71
C ARG A 108 -11.09 0.21 20.63
N ALA A 109 -9.91 0.62 21.11
CA ALA A 109 -8.72 -0.21 21.14
C ALA A 109 -8.88 -1.41 22.09
N ALA A 110 -9.54 -1.24 23.24
CA ALA A 110 -9.84 -2.32 24.18
C ALA A 110 -10.78 -3.36 23.54
N ALA A 111 -11.89 -2.91 22.96
CA ALA A 111 -12.84 -3.78 22.27
C ALA A 111 -12.18 -4.55 21.11
N ALA A 112 -11.37 -3.87 20.30
CA ALA A 112 -10.61 -4.50 19.21
C ALA A 112 -9.61 -5.53 19.75
N SER A 113 -8.89 -5.24 20.83
CA SER A 113 -7.89 -6.13 21.42
C SER A 113 -8.53 -7.42 21.93
N VAL A 114 -9.67 -7.34 22.62
CA VAL A 114 -10.45 -8.50 23.08
C VAL A 114 -10.93 -9.33 21.88
N PHE A 115 -11.47 -8.68 20.85
CA PHE A 115 -11.91 -9.33 19.61
C PHE A 115 -10.76 -10.11 18.95
N PHE A 116 -9.62 -9.47 18.72
CA PHE A 116 -8.48 -10.11 18.04
C PHE A 116 -7.87 -11.24 18.87
N ALA A 117 -7.79 -11.10 20.20
CA ALA A 117 -7.33 -12.16 21.08
C ALA A 117 -8.25 -13.40 20.98
N PHE A 118 -9.57 -13.21 21.06
CA PHE A 118 -10.54 -14.29 20.93
C PHE A 118 -10.46 -14.96 19.55
N TRP A 119 -10.34 -14.15 18.50
CA TRP A 119 -10.28 -14.64 17.13
C TRP A 119 -9.01 -15.46 16.87
N ALA A 120 -7.86 -15.01 17.37
CA ALA A 120 -6.59 -15.75 17.28
C ALA A 120 -6.65 -17.11 17.99
N VAL A 121 -7.19 -17.16 19.21
CA VAL A 121 -7.42 -18.42 19.96
C VAL A 121 -8.31 -19.37 19.16
N SER A 122 -9.40 -18.86 18.59
CA SER A 122 -10.35 -19.65 17.80
C SER A 122 -9.72 -20.25 16.54
N ILE A 123 -8.84 -19.52 15.85
CA ILE A 123 -8.12 -20.02 14.68
C ILE A 123 -7.19 -21.18 15.07
N VAL A 124 -6.42 -21.04 16.15
CA VAL A 124 -5.50 -22.07 16.63
C VAL A 124 -6.26 -23.29 17.15
N ALA A 125 -7.33 -23.08 17.92
CA ALA A 125 -8.23 -24.15 18.35
C ALA A 125 -8.85 -24.89 17.17
N GLY A 126 -9.21 -24.16 16.10
CA GLY A 126 -9.68 -24.72 14.83
C GLY A 126 -8.65 -25.61 14.15
N ALA A 127 -7.39 -25.16 14.07
CA ALA A 127 -6.29 -25.96 13.53
C ALA A 127 -6.02 -27.22 14.36
N MET A 128 -6.02 -27.10 15.69
CA MET A 128 -5.86 -28.25 16.59
C MET A 128 -7.03 -29.24 16.44
N THR A 129 -8.26 -28.74 16.33
CA THR A 129 -9.46 -29.56 16.09
C THR A 129 -9.35 -30.30 14.75
N ALA A 130 -8.93 -29.63 13.68
CA ALA A 130 -8.71 -30.27 12.38
C ALA A 130 -7.71 -31.44 12.46
N LEU A 131 -6.63 -31.29 13.23
CA LEU A 131 -5.65 -32.35 13.46
C LEU A 131 -6.21 -33.51 14.30
N LEU A 132 -7.06 -33.23 15.28
CA LEU A 132 -7.70 -34.23 16.13
C LEU A 132 -8.79 -35.04 15.40
N LEU A 133 -9.52 -34.41 14.48
CA LEU A 133 -10.56 -35.04 13.66
C LEU A 133 -10.00 -35.90 12.54
N ARG A 134 -8.75 -35.65 12.11
CA ARG A 134 -8.06 -36.38 11.04
C ARG A 134 -8.10 -37.89 11.28
N LYS A 135 -8.51 -38.63 10.24
CA LYS A 135 -8.74 -40.09 10.20
C LYS A 135 -9.82 -40.64 11.15
N LYS A 136 -10.16 -39.93 12.22
CA LYS A 136 -11.21 -40.35 13.18
C LYS A 136 -12.61 -40.06 12.65
N LEU A 137 -12.89 -38.79 12.38
CA LEU A 137 -14.20 -38.29 11.95
C LEU A 137 -14.16 -37.78 10.51
N ASP A 138 -13.02 -37.25 10.07
CA ASP A 138 -12.78 -36.88 8.68
C ASP A 138 -11.71 -37.79 8.06
N PRO A 139 -11.93 -38.34 6.85
CA PRO A 139 -10.85 -39.03 6.15
C PRO A 139 -9.74 -38.04 5.81
N THR A 140 -8.54 -38.57 5.62
CA THR A 140 -7.33 -37.78 5.39
C THR A 140 -7.47 -36.87 4.17
N GLY A 141 -7.16 -35.59 4.34
CA GLY A 141 -7.15 -34.66 3.22
C GLY A 141 -6.00 -34.95 2.26
N THR A 142 -6.27 -34.73 0.98
CA THR A 142 -5.30 -34.80 -0.13
C THR A 142 -4.80 -33.41 -0.53
N GLY A 143 -5.12 -32.37 0.26
CA GLY A 143 -4.70 -30.99 0.01
C GLY A 143 -3.20 -30.79 0.21
N SER A 144 -2.59 -29.92 -0.61
CA SER A 144 -1.12 -29.71 -0.63
C SER A 144 -0.52 -29.34 0.74
N TRP A 145 -1.26 -28.59 1.55
CA TRP A 145 -0.81 -28.13 2.87
C TRP A 145 -0.67 -29.27 3.88
N PHE A 146 -1.56 -30.27 3.83
CA PHE A 146 -1.68 -31.32 4.84
C PHE A 146 -1.39 -32.74 4.31
N GLU A 147 -0.99 -32.88 3.05
CA GLU A 147 -0.66 -34.15 2.39
C GLU A 147 0.52 -34.88 3.06
N GLY A 148 1.50 -34.13 3.59
CA GLY A 148 2.71 -34.68 4.23
C GLY A 148 2.54 -35.07 5.70
N LEU A 149 1.37 -34.86 6.30
CA LEU A 149 1.11 -35.24 7.69
C LEU A 149 0.75 -36.71 7.81
N ARG A 150 1.24 -37.36 8.87
CA ARG A 150 0.84 -38.72 9.22
C ARG A 150 -0.66 -38.77 9.55
N ASP A 151 -1.24 -39.94 9.32
CA ASP A 151 -2.63 -40.27 9.66
C ASP A 151 -3.01 -39.95 11.10
N THR A 152 -2.10 -40.21 12.04
CA THR A 152 -2.23 -39.82 13.44
C THR A 152 -1.22 -38.71 13.75
N PRO A 153 -1.64 -37.57 14.34
CA PRO A 153 -0.72 -36.49 14.68
C PRO A 153 0.33 -36.98 15.67
N SER A 154 1.58 -36.56 15.48
CA SER A 154 2.66 -36.92 16.40
C SER A 154 2.49 -36.20 17.74
N ARG A 155 2.99 -36.81 18.84
CA ARG A 155 3.00 -36.15 20.16
C ARG A 155 3.66 -34.78 20.11
N GLY A 156 4.79 -34.65 19.40
CA GLY A 156 5.49 -33.38 19.23
C GLY A 156 4.63 -32.31 18.51
N LEU A 157 3.88 -32.69 17.48
CA LEU A 157 2.99 -31.76 16.78
C LEU A 157 1.87 -31.26 17.71
N MET A 158 1.27 -32.16 18.50
CA MET A 158 0.24 -31.80 19.46
C MET A 158 0.77 -30.89 20.58
N ILE A 159 2.00 -31.12 21.05
CA ILE A 159 2.66 -30.24 22.04
C ILE A 159 2.87 -28.85 21.45
N VAL A 160 3.36 -28.73 20.20
CA VAL A 160 3.59 -27.44 19.55
C VAL A 160 2.28 -26.66 19.39
N PHE A 161 1.22 -27.27 18.86
CA PHE A 161 -0.08 -26.59 18.74
C PHE A 161 -0.72 -26.30 20.10
N GLY A 162 -0.51 -27.14 21.11
CA GLY A 162 -0.94 -26.89 22.48
C GLY A 162 -0.22 -25.68 23.11
N LEU A 163 1.10 -25.56 22.91
CA LEU A 163 1.87 -24.39 23.37
C LEU A 163 1.42 -23.11 22.66
N ILE A 164 1.18 -23.16 21.34
CA ILE A 164 0.66 -22.02 20.59
C ILE A 164 -0.73 -21.64 21.11
N LEU A 165 -1.60 -22.61 21.40
CA LEU A 165 -2.92 -22.34 21.97
C LEU A 165 -2.82 -21.65 23.34
N VAL A 166 -1.94 -22.13 24.22
CA VAL A 166 -1.70 -21.50 25.53
C VAL A 166 -1.21 -20.06 25.37
N VAL A 167 -0.21 -19.84 24.53
CA VAL A 167 0.35 -18.51 24.29
C VAL A 167 -0.70 -17.55 23.72
N GLN A 168 -1.53 -17.99 22.78
CA GLN A 168 -2.62 -17.18 22.23
C GLN A 168 -3.75 -16.94 23.23
N ALA A 169 -3.95 -17.84 24.20
CA ALA A 169 -4.97 -17.69 25.25
C ALA A 169 -4.56 -16.71 26.35
N ILE A 170 -3.26 -16.47 26.58
CA ILE A 170 -2.77 -15.55 27.61
C ILE A 170 -3.34 -14.13 27.44
N PRO A 171 -3.25 -13.47 26.26
CA PRO A 171 -3.86 -12.15 26.08
C PRO A 171 -5.37 -12.15 26.33
N LEU A 172 -6.09 -13.19 25.88
CA LEU A 172 -7.53 -13.28 26.08
C LEU A 172 -7.90 -13.37 27.57
N VAL A 173 -7.20 -14.21 28.33
CA VAL A 173 -7.45 -14.38 29.77
C VAL A 173 -7.06 -13.12 30.54
N TRP A 174 -5.92 -12.51 30.21
CA TRP A 174 -5.45 -11.31 30.88
C TRP A 174 -6.36 -10.11 30.61
N LEU A 175 -6.74 -9.88 29.34
CA LEU A 175 -7.70 -8.82 28.99
C LEU A 175 -9.05 -9.02 29.69
N GLY A 176 -9.49 -10.27 29.88
CA GLY A 176 -10.72 -10.58 30.62
C GLY A 176 -10.62 -10.38 32.14
N GLN A 177 -9.42 -10.17 32.69
CA GLN A 177 -9.20 -9.87 34.12
C GLN A 177 -9.11 -8.38 34.41
N ILE A 178 -8.86 -7.55 33.38
CA ILE A 178 -8.80 -6.10 33.53
C ILE A 178 -10.22 -5.57 33.66
N SER A 179 -10.52 -4.93 34.79
CA SER A 179 -11.81 -4.29 35.04
C SER A 179 -11.82 -2.81 34.70
N ASP A 180 -10.66 -2.13 34.74
CA ASP A 180 -10.54 -0.69 34.62
C ASP A 180 -9.85 -0.27 33.29
N ILE A 181 -10.36 0.79 32.66
CA ILE A 181 -9.86 1.24 31.35
C ILE A 181 -8.47 1.87 31.42
N GLU A 182 -8.10 2.41 32.59
CA GLU A 182 -6.81 3.09 32.82
C GLU A 182 -5.64 2.08 32.80
N THR A 183 -5.78 0.92 33.45
CA THR A 183 -4.79 -0.17 33.38
C THR A 183 -4.61 -0.69 31.95
N PHE A 184 -5.68 -0.72 31.15
CA PHE A 184 -5.58 -1.05 29.72
C PHE A 184 -4.79 0.01 28.94
N SER A 185 -5.09 1.30 29.13
CA SER A 185 -4.40 2.42 28.48
C SER A 185 -2.90 2.44 28.76
N GLN A 186 -2.51 2.11 30.00
CA GLN A 186 -1.11 2.01 30.41
C GLN A 186 -0.39 0.74 29.89
N HIS A 187 -1.05 -0.07 29.06
CA HIS A 187 -0.48 -1.27 28.44
C HIS A 187 0.08 -2.29 29.44
N ARG A 188 -0.53 -2.40 30.64
CA ARG A 188 -0.07 -3.32 31.71
C ARG A 188 -0.49 -4.78 31.51
N TYR A 189 -0.32 -5.31 30.29
CA TYR A 189 -0.71 -6.67 29.94
C TYR A 189 0.08 -7.22 28.76
N LEU A 190 0.15 -8.55 28.63
CA LEU A 190 0.68 -9.20 27.43
C LEU A 190 -0.36 -9.21 26.31
N GLY A 191 -0.17 -8.38 25.30
CA GLY A 191 -1.10 -8.25 24.18
C GLY A 191 -0.97 -9.31 23.08
N SER A 192 -1.88 -9.24 22.10
CA SER A 192 -1.94 -10.14 20.95
C SER A 192 -0.68 -10.11 20.07
N VAL A 193 0.03 -8.97 20.02
CA VAL A 193 1.30 -8.84 19.29
C VAL A 193 2.39 -9.71 19.92
N TRP A 194 2.53 -9.69 21.25
CA TRP A 194 3.44 -10.58 21.97
C TRP A 194 3.12 -12.05 21.68
N ALA A 195 1.84 -12.43 21.72
CA ALA A 195 1.42 -13.81 21.45
C ALA A 195 1.73 -14.25 20.00
N LEU A 196 1.62 -13.34 19.03
CA LEU A 196 2.01 -13.59 17.64
C LEU A 196 3.51 -13.85 17.50
N PHE A 197 4.38 -13.03 18.10
CA PHE A 197 5.82 -13.26 18.06
C PHE A 197 6.24 -14.49 18.87
N ALA A 198 5.60 -14.76 20.00
CA ALA A 198 5.81 -15.99 20.77
C ALA A 198 5.43 -17.23 19.95
N THR A 199 4.37 -17.15 19.14
CA THR A 199 4.01 -18.22 18.18
C THR A 199 5.11 -18.43 17.14
N VAL A 200 5.69 -17.36 16.59
CA VAL A 200 6.83 -17.45 15.66
C VAL A 200 8.05 -18.09 16.34
N ALA A 201 8.36 -17.68 17.57
CA ALA A 201 9.46 -18.27 18.36
C ALA A 201 9.23 -19.76 18.60
N ILE A 202 8.03 -20.19 19.00
CA ILE A 202 7.67 -21.61 19.19
C ILE A 202 7.84 -22.39 17.88
N LEU A 203 7.32 -21.88 16.76
CA LEU A 203 7.45 -22.52 15.45
C LEU A 203 8.91 -22.63 15.01
N PHE A 204 9.73 -21.61 15.27
CA PHE A 204 11.15 -21.61 14.97
C PHE A 204 11.93 -22.61 15.84
N VAL A 205 11.62 -22.70 17.13
CA VAL A 205 12.22 -23.68 18.04
C VAL A 205 11.82 -25.10 17.62
N ALA A 206 10.56 -25.32 17.24
CA ALA A 206 10.09 -26.59 16.71
C ALA A 206 10.80 -26.98 15.39
N PHE A 207 11.02 -26.01 14.51
CA PHE A 207 11.80 -26.19 13.28
C PHE A 207 13.26 -26.55 13.60
N CYS A 208 13.90 -25.83 14.53
CA CYS A 208 15.26 -26.11 14.98
C CYS A 208 15.37 -27.51 15.59
N HIS A 209 14.39 -27.93 16.39
CA HIS A 209 14.32 -29.29 16.94
C HIS A 209 14.21 -30.34 15.82
N ALA A 210 13.39 -30.11 14.78
CA ALA A 210 13.27 -31.02 13.64
C ALA A 210 14.56 -31.15 12.81
N GLU A 211 15.35 -30.08 12.71
CA GLU A 211 16.64 -30.05 12.01
C GLU A 211 17.84 -30.45 12.89
N ARG A 212 17.63 -30.78 14.18
CA ARG A 212 18.69 -31.05 15.18
C ARG A 212 19.60 -29.84 15.47
N TRP A 213 19.07 -28.64 15.31
CA TRP A 213 19.73 -27.38 15.63
C TRP A 213 19.43 -26.96 17.07
N HIS A 214 19.59 -27.90 18.01
CA HIS A 214 19.17 -27.73 19.40
C HIS A 214 19.84 -26.54 20.10
N VAL A 215 21.09 -26.20 19.75
CA VAL A 215 21.78 -25.03 20.32
C VAL A 215 21.10 -23.72 19.90
N ILE A 216 20.76 -23.59 18.61
CA ILE A 216 20.08 -22.39 18.09
C ILE A 216 18.67 -22.30 18.67
N GLY A 217 17.94 -23.42 18.68
CA GLY A 217 16.60 -23.49 19.28
C GLY A 217 16.62 -23.14 20.77
N ALA A 218 17.57 -23.66 21.54
CA ALA A 218 17.70 -23.36 22.96
C ALA A 218 18.04 -21.88 23.22
N LEU A 219 18.95 -21.30 22.43
CA LEU A 219 19.27 -19.87 22.53
C LEU A 219 18.06 -18.99 22.24
N VAL A 220 17.32 -19.26 21.16
CA VAL A 220 16.11 -18.48 20.85
C VAL A 220 15.05 -18.65 21.93
N ALA A 221 14.83 -19.86 22.44
CA ALA A 221 13.89 -20.10 23.53
C ALA A 221 14.27 -19.34 24.80
N VAL A 222 15.54 -19.42 25.23
CA VAL A 222 16.05 -18.74 26.42
C VAL A 222 15.93 -17.22 26.28
N ASN A 223 16.33 -16.66 25.14
CA ASN A 223 16.26 -15.21 24.94
C ASN A 223 14.82 -14.71 24.78
N TRP A 224 13.91 -15.48 24.18
CA TRP A 224 12.48 -15.12 24.13
C TRP A 224 11.83 -15.15 25.52
N ILE A 225 12.22 -16.12 26.35
CA ILE A 225 11.78 -16.19 27.76
C ILE A 225 12.32 -14.98 28.54
N LEU A 226 13.61 -14.66 28.37
CA LEU A 226 14.21 -13.48 29.01
C LEU A 226 13.56 -12.18 28.59
N TYR A 227 13.31 -12.01 27.29
CA TYR A 227 12.56 -10.87 26.75
C TYR A 227 11.16 -10.80 27.38
N THR A 228 10.46 -11.93 27.50
CA THR A 228 9.12 -11.94 28.13
C THR A 228 9.20 -11.55 29.60
N PHE A 229 10.20 -12.02 30.36
CA PHE A 229 10.37 -11.62 31.77
C PHE A 229 10.79 -10.15 31.94
N GLY A 230 11.68 -9.64 31.09
CA GLY A 230 12.03 -8.23 31.06
C GLY A 230 10.82 -7.37 30.74
N HIS A 231 10.04 -7.77 29.74
CA HIS A 231 8.82 -7.06 29.38
C HIS A 231 7.74 -7.12 30.48
N LEU A 232 7.62 -8.24 31.20
CA LEU A 232 6.75 -8.32 32.38
C LEU A 232 7.18 -7.32 33.47
N HIS A 233 8.49 -7.11 33.63
CA HIS A 233 9.02 -6.13 34.56
C HIS A 233 8.70 -4.69 34.10
N GLU A 234 8.93 -4.38 32.82
CA GLU A 234 8.62 -3.07 32.21
C GLU A 234 7.15 -2.69 32.36
N ILE A 235 6.22 -3.64 32.20
CA ILE A 235 4.77 -3.39 32.35
C ILE A 235 4.31 -3.33 33.82
N GLY A 236 5.24 -3.34 34.78
CA GLY A 236 4.98 -3.08 36.20
C GLY A 236 4.69 -4.30 37.06
N ASN A 237 5.10 -5.51 36.66
CA ASN A 237 5.04 -6.67 37.55
C ASN A 237 6.22 -6.65 38.54
N GLU A 238 5.94 -6.94 39.80
CA GLU A 238 6.96 -6.96 40.86
C GLU A 238 7.89 -8.18 40.72
N PHE A 239 9.19 -7.94 40.63
CA PHE A 239 10.24 -8.95 40.73
C PHE A 239 10.97 -8.85 42.09
N PRO A 240 11.88 -9.76 42.44
CA PRO A 240 12.74 -9.58 43.61
C PRO A 240 13.56 -8.28 43.53
N ASP A 241 13.82 -7.62 44.66
CA ASP A 241 14.49 -6.29 44.74
C ASP A 241 15.76 -6.16 43.89
N LEU A 242 16.53 -7.24 43.77
CA LEU A 242 17.76 -7.30 42.97
C LEU A 242 17.53 -7.06 41.46
N LEU A 243 16.33 -7.33 40.96
CA LEU A 243 15.93 -7.17 39.55
C LEU A 243 15.03 -5.97 39.30
N ASN A 244 14.52 -5.33 40.36
CA ASN A 244 13.65 -4.16 40.28
C ASN A 244 14.40 -2.82 40.30
N GLY A 245 15.69 -2.81 40.67
CA GLY A 245 16.46 -1.58 40.75
C GLY A 245 16.93 -1.08 39.38
N ASP A 246 16.74 0.21 39.09
CA ASP A 246 17.29 0.91 37.91
C ASP A 246 18.78 1.26 38.07
N ASP A 247 19.35 0.94 39.22
CA ASP A 247 20.73 1.15 39.57
C ASP A 247 21.66 0.08 38.95
N LEU A 248 22.97 0.37 38.93
CA LEU A 248 24.00 -0.49 38.34
C LEU A 248 23.88 -1.97 38.76
N MET A 249 23.41 -2.22 39.98
CA MET A 249 23.24 -3.58 40.50
C MET A 249 22.11 -4.34 39.80
N GLY A 250 21.00 -3.68 39.44
CA GLY A 250 19.93 -4.27 38.65
C GLY A 250 20.37 -4.58 37.23
N THR A 251 21.04 -3.64 36.55
CA THR A 251 21.61 -3.86 35.20
C THR A 251 22.59 -5.04 35.18
N LEU A 252 23.47 -5.13 36.18
CA LEU A 252 24.42 -6.24 36.30
C LEU A 252 23.74 -7.58 36.63
N SER A 253 22.64 -7.57 37.38
CA SER A 253 21.88 -8.77 37.73
C SER A 253 21.15 -9.34 36.52
N TRP A 254 20.50 -8.49 35.72
CA TRP A 254 19.92 -8.88 34.43
C TRP A 254 20.97 -9.43 33.46
N LEU A 255 22.14 -8.77 33.37
CA LEU A 255 23.27 -9.27 32.58
C LEU A 255 23.74 -10.65 33.06
N PHE A 256 23.88 -10.84 34.38
CA PHE A 256 24.33 -12.10 34.97
C PHE A 256 23.36 -13.24 34.65
N ILE A 257 22.05 -13.03 34.86
CA ILE A 257 21.01 -14.01 34.54
C ILE A 257 21.01 -14.33 33.04
N ALA A 258 21.00 -13.31 32.20
CA ALA A 258 21.00 -13.47 30.75
C ALA A 258 22.23 -14.25 30.26
N PHE A 259 23.42 -13.90 30.76
CA PHE A 259 24.66 -14.58 30.42
C PHE A 259 24.63 -16.05 30.83
N TRP A 260 24.34 -16.34 32.10
CA TRP A 260 24.40 -17.72 32.60
C TRP A 260 23.30 -18.62 32.07
N LEU A 261 22.09 -18.10 31.80
CA LEU A 261 21.04 -18.88 31.14
C LEU A 261 21.41 -19.21 29.69
N ASN A 262 22.03 -18.28 28.96
CA ASN A 262 22.54 -18.56 27.62
C ASN A 262 23.67 -19.59 27.66
N VAL A 263 24.62 -19.49 28.60
CA VAL A 263 25.67 -20.48 28.82
C VAL A 263 25.08 -21.85 29.15
N ALA A 264 24.10 -21.92 30.07
CA ALA A 264 23.41 -23.16 30.44
C ALA A 264 22.67 -23.77 29.24
N GLY A 265 21.96 -22.95 28.46
CA GLY A 265 21.28 -23.36 27.23
C GLY A 265 22.25 -23.99 26.22
N ILE A 266 23.40 -23.36 25.98
CA ILE A 266 24.47 -23.91 25.12
C ILE A 266 25.02 -25.22 25.70
N MET A 267 25.31 -25.28 27.00
CA MET A 267 25.86 -26.46 27.66
C MET A 267 24.93 -27.67 27.60
N LEU A 268 23.64 -27.48 27.93
CA LEU A 268 22.64 -28.55 27.88
C LEU A 268 22.39 -29.02 26.44
N ALA A 269 22.23 -28.07 25.51
CA ALA A 269 22.01 -28.38 24.11
C ALA A 269 23.22 -29.05 23.44
N SER A 270 24.45 -28.72 23.84
CA SER A 270 25.67 -29.33 23.31
C SER A 270 26.01 -30.69 23.91
N ARG A 271 25.45 -31.03 25.08
CA ARG A 271 25.58 -32.35 25.72
C ARG A 271 24.53 -33.37 25.26
N GLY A 272 23.54 -32.94 24.48
CA GLY A 272 22.54 -33.82 23.86
C GLY A 272 21.29 -34.04 24.70
N TYR A 273 21.07 -33.23 25.75
CA TYR A 273 19.89 -33.33 26.61
C TYR A 273 18.58 -33.11 25.84
N PHE A 274 18.59 -32.28 24.79
CA PHE A 274 17.42 -32.02 23.95
C PHE A 274 17.32 -32.95 22.72
N GLY A 275 18.18 -33.96 22.64
CA GLY A 275 18.23 -34.90 21.51
C GLY A 275 19.59 -34.97 20.82
N ASP A 276 19.64 -35.77 19.75
CA ASP A 276 20.84 -35.98 18.96
C ASP A 276 21.29 -34.70 18.24
N ILE A 277 22.54 -34.30 18.45
CA ILE A 277 23.16 -33.08 17.88
C ILE A 277 23.84 -33.39 16.53
N ALA A 278 23.96 -34.66 16.14
CA ALA A 278 24.58 -35.04 14.89
C ALA A 278 23.81 -34.43 13.71
N PRO A 279 24.50 -33.72 12.80
CA PRO A 279 23.86 -33.01 11.71
C PRO A 279 23.18 -34.01 10.78
N ARG A 280 21.95 -33.71 10.36
CA ARG A 280 21.24 -34.56 9.42
C ARG A 280 21.87 -34.49 8.02
N TYR A 281 21.99 -35.64 7.37
CA TYR A 281 22.36 -35.73 5.95
C TYR A 281 21.19 -35.34 5.04
N GLU A 282 19.97 -35.74 5.42
CA GLU A 282 18.74 -35.42 4.70
C GLU A 282 17.90 -34.33 5.41
N PRO A 283 17.31 -33.38 4.66
CA PRO A 283 16.39 -32.40 5.23
C PRO A 283 15.23 -33.05 5.99
N SER A 284 14.78 -32.43 7.08
CA SER A 284 13.59 -32.88 7.81
C SER A 284 12.30 -32.71 6.98
N GLU A 285 11.25 -33.42 7.35
CA GLU A 285 9.93 -33.27 6.71
C GLU A 285 9.38 -31.83 6.81
N PRO A 286 9.46 -31.13 7.97
CA PRO A 286 9.12 -29.70 8.05
C PRO A 286 9.91 -28.83 7.08
N ARG A 287 11.21 -29.10 6.87
CA ARG A 287 12.03 -28.36 5.91
C ARG A 287 11.65 -28.65 4.46
N LYS A 288 11.34 -29.89 4.12
CA LYS A 288 10.80 -30.25 2.79
C LYS A 288 9.45 -29.56 2.55
N TRP A 289 8.58 -29.55 3.56
CA TRP A 289 7.29 -28.89 3.52
C TRP A 289 7.43 -27.37 3.35
N TRP A 290 8.31 -26.74 4.14
CA TRP A 290 8.63 -25.31 4.01
C TRP A 290 9.19 -24.99 2.62
N GLY A 291 10.07 -25.84 2.07
CA GLY A 291 10.59 -25.67 0.72
C GLY A 291 9.50 -25.64 -0.37
N ARG A 292 8.41 -26.39 -0.20
CA ARG A 292 7.28 -26.43 -1.15
C ARG A 292 6.33 -25.24 -0.98
N HIS A 293 6.11 -24.78 0.25
CA HIS A 293 5.05 -23.80 0.57
C HIS A 293 5.56 -22.38 0.88
N SER A 294 6.86 -22.20 1.13
CA SER A 294 7.45 -20.93 1.56
C SER A 294 7.10 -19.75 0.64
N TYR A 295 7.05 -19.96 -0.67
CA TYR A 295 6.66 -18.89 -1.59
C TYR A 295 5.25 -18.35 -1.31
N GLY A 296 4.26 -19.24 -1.16
CA GLY A 296 2.88 -18.85 -0.89
C GLY A 296 2.72 -18.21 0.48
N ILE A 297 3.38 -18.78 1.51
CA ILE A 297 3.35 -18.28 2.89
C ILE A 297 3.98 -16.88 2.95
N MET A 298 5.19 -16.71 2.43
CA MET A 298 5.90 -15.43 2.48
C MET A 298 5.22 -14.35 1.64
N LEU A 299 4.60 -14.72 0.52
CA LEU A 299 3.81 -13.78 -0.28
C LEU A 299 2.55 -13.34 0.47
N GLY A 300 1.79 -14.28 1.04
CA GLY A 300 0.60 -13.96 1.84
C GLY A 300 0.94 -13.13 3.07
N LEU A 301 2.05 -13.44 3.74
CA LEU A 301 2.55 -12.68 4.88
C LEU A 301 2.96 -11.26 4.49
N ALA A 302 3.61 -11.07 3.33
CA ALA A 302 3.96 -9.74 2.85
C ALA A 302 2.72 -8.88 2.54
N VAL A 303 1.66 -9.48 1.96
CA VAL A 303 0.38 -8.79 1.76
C VAL A 303 -0.25 -8.42 3.11
N PHE A 304 -0.27 -9.35 4.06
CA PHE A 304 -0.84 -9.13 5.39
C PHE A 304 -0.09 -8.03 6.16
N VAL A 305 1.24 -8.11 6.24
CA VAL A 305 2.07 -7.09 6.91
C VAL A 305 1.95 -5.74 6.20
N GLY A 306 1.96 -5.74 4.86
CA GLY A 306 1.75 -4.51 4.09
C GLY A 306 0.40 -3.85 4.39
N LEU A 307 -0.67 -4.63 4.55
CA LEU A 307 -1.98 -4.13 4.96
C LEU A 307 -1.98 -3.65 6.43
N ALA A 308 -1.40 -4.43 7.33
CA ALA A 308 -1.34 -4.12 8.76
C ALA A 308 -0.62 -2.79 9.02
N VAL A 309 0.52 -2.55 8.37
CA VAL A 309 1.28 -1.28 8.50
C VAL A 309 0.48 -0.08 7.97
N ARG A 310 -0.32 -0.26 6.92
CA ARG A 310 -1.13 0.83 6.32
C ARG A 310 -2.36 1.18 7.15
N ILE A 311 -2.83 0.27 8.00
CA ILE A 311 -4.09 0.41 8.75
C ILE A 311 -3.83 0.67 10.24
N GLY A 312 -2.88 -0.05 10.84
CA GLY A 312 -2.73 -0.20 12.29
C GLY A 312 -2.72 1.12 13.06
N TRP A 313 -1.95 2.10 12.60
CA TRP A 313 -1.79 3.41 13.26
C TRP A 313 -2.69 4.52 12.70
N ASN A 314 -3.50 4.24 11.66
CA ASN A 314 -4.28 5.25 10.96
C ASN A 314 -5.78 5.19 11.28
N VAL A 315 -6.31 4.04 11.71
CA VAL A 315 -7.77 3.88 11.91
C VAL A 315 -8.30 4.75 13.03
N LEU A 316 -7.71 4.68 14.23
CA LEU A 316 -8.21 5.45 15.38
C LEU A 316 -8.12 6.96 15.13
N PRO A 317 -6.97 7.53 14.71
CA PRO A 317 -6.90 8.96 14.43
C PRO A 317 -7.82 9.43 13.29
N ALA A 318 -8.09 8.57 12.31
CA ALA A 318 -9.04 8.89 11.23
C ALA A 318 -10.49 8.91 11.69
N MET A 319 -10.86 8.11 12.70
CA MET A 319 -12.21 8.06 13.26
C MET A 319 -12.46 9.05 14.39
N ASN A 320 -11.39 9.69 14.90
CA ASN A 320 -11.43 10.57 16.06
C ASN A 320 -10.46 11.74 15.85
N ALA A 321 -10.87 12.67 15.01
CA ALA A 321 -10.12 13.88 14.69
C ALA A 321 -9.78 14.67 15.96
N THR A 322 -8.51 15.07 16.10
CA THR A 322 -8.07 15.89 17.24
C THR A 322 -8.93 17.14 17.38
N GLY A 323 -9.50 17.37 18.56
CA GLY A 323 -10.30 18.56 18.89
C GLY A 323 -11.80 18.44 18.58
N THR A 324 -12.22 17.71 17.54
CA THR A 324 -13.64 17.63 17.13
C THR A 324 -14.28 16.26 17.35
N GLY A 325 -13.49 15.18 17.37
CA GLY A 325 -13.99 13.80 17.47
C GLY A 325 -14.73 13.30 16.22
N LEU A 326 -14.60 14.01 15.09
CA LEU A 326 -15.18 13.64 13.80
C LEU A 326 -14.22 12.77 12.98
N TRP A 327 -14.59 12.44 11.74
CA TRP A 327 -13.65 11.81 10.81
C TRP A 327 -12.59 12.79 10.31
N ASP A 328 -11.36 12.31 10.15
CA ASP A 328 -10.25 13.04 9.52
C ASP A 328 -9.57 12.19 8.43
N MET A 329 -8.88 12.85 7.52
CA MET A 329 -8.16 12.24 6.40
C MET A 329 -6.73 12.76 6.31
N THR A 330 -5.82 11.92 5.85
CA THR A 330 -4.41 12.28 5.62
C THR A 330 -4.17 12.57 4.13
N GLY A 331 -3.00 13.14 3.80
CA GLY A 331 -2.63 13.39 2.39
C GLY A 331 -3.12 14.73 1.84
N GLY A 332 -3.48 15.67 2.70
CA GLY A 332 -3.90 17.03 2.31
C GLY A 332 -5.39 17.13 1.99
N SER A 333 -5.75 18.08 1.12
CA SER A 333 -7.16 18.41 0.87
C SER A 333 -7.81 17.63 -0.28
N ASP A 334 -7.04 16.93 -1.12
CA ASP A 334 -7.55 16.14 -2.24
C ASP A 334 -8.52 15.00 -1.82
N PRO A 335 -8.23 14.23 -0.75
CA PRO A 335 -9.14 13.21 -0.20
C PRO A 335 -10.52 13.75 0.19
N TRP A 336 -10.58 14.97 0.72
CA TRP A 336 -11.84 15.63 1.09
C TRP A 336 -12.72 15.90 -0.13
N TYR A 337 -12.12 16.28 -1.27
CA TYR A 337 -12.85 16.41 -2.52
C TYR A 337 -13.34 15.06 -3.05
N MET A 338 -12.53 14.00 -2.90
CA MET A 338 -12.97 12.64 -3.28
C MET A 338 -14.18 12.20 -2.46
N LYS A 339 -14.21 12.50 -1.15
CA LYS A 339 -15.37 12.23 -0.31
C LYS A 339 -16.63 12.94 -0.82
N ARG A 340 -16.55 14.22 -1.15
CA ARG A 340 -17.67 14.99 -1.74
C ARG A 340 -18.16 14.35 -3.04
N VAL A 341 -17.26 13.93 -3.93
CA VAL A 341 -17.61 13.25 -5.19
C VAL A 341 -18.34 11.94 -4.91
N VAL A 342 -17.89 11.15 -3.94
CA VAL A 342 -18.49 9.87 -3.56
C VAL A 342 -19.89 10.07 -2.96
N ASP A 343 -20.06 11.08 -2.12
CA ASP A 343 -21.36 11.42 -1.52
C ASP A 343 -22.38 11.82 -2.59
N TYR A 344 -21.94 12.62 -3.57
CA TYR A 344 -22.76 12.96 -4.73
C TYR A 344 -23.18 11.71 -5.53
N ILE A 345 -22.25 10.79 -5.80
CA ILE A 345 -22.56 9.55 -6.54
C ILE A 345 -23.62 8.71 -5.79
N ILE A 346 -23.60 8.73 -4.46
CA ILE A 346 -24.53 7.94 -3.65
C ILE A 346 -25.90 8.60 -3.59
N ALA A 347 -25.95 9.92 -3.44
CA ALA A 347 -27.19 10.69 -3.43
C ALA A 347 -27.88 10.68 -4.80
N GLU A 348 -27.15 11.08 -5.85
CA GLU A 348 -27.71 11.33 -7.19
C GLU A 348 -27.62 10.13 -8.14
N ARG A 349 -26.93 9.06 -7.75
CA ARG A 349 -26.69 7.87 -8.60
C ARG A 349 -26.06 8.20 -9.95
N SER A 350 -25.34 9.32 -10.03
CA SER A 350 -24.75 9.85 -11.25
C SER A 350 -23.30 10.29 -11.01
N HIS A 351 -22.52 10.36 -12.08
CA HIS A 351 -21.12 10.80 -11.97
C HIS A 351 -21.04 12.31 -11.79
N PHE A 352 -20.24 12.77 -10.81
CA PHE A 352 -20.14 14.18 -10.47
C PHE A 352 -19.25 14.95 -11.45
N ILE A 353 -19.87 15.63 -12.44
CA ILE A 353 -19.17 16.28 -13.54
C ILE A 353 -18.94 17.77 -13.31
N PHE A 354 -19.89 18.50 -12.73
CA PHE A 354 -19.80 19.94 -12.52
C PHE A 354 -20.14 20.29 -11.07
N ASP A 355 -19.26 21.06 -10.42
CA ASP A 355 -19.42 21.49 -9.03
C ASP A 355 -19.62 23.00 -8.99
N HIS A 356 -20.85 23.43 -8.69
CA HIS A 356 -21.22 24.85 -8.63
C HIS A 356 -20.61 25.57 -7.43
N ASP A 357 -20.31 24.85 -6.35
CA ASP A 357 -19.85 25.44 -5.09
C ASP A 357 -18.34 25.55 -5.01
N ARG A 358 -17.66 24.94 -5.98
CA ARG A 358 -16.24 25.08 -6.21
C ARG A 358 -16.02 26.22 -7.20
N ALA A 359 -14.97 27.01 -7.02
CA ALA A 359 -14.71 28.14 -7.91
C ALA A 359 -15.83 29.18 -7.90
N TYR A 360 -16.44 29.39 -6.75
CA TYR A 360 -17.62 30.25 -6.64
C TYR A 360 -17.30 31.70 -7.06
N PRO A 361 -18.16 32.36 -7.86
CA PRO A 361 -19.48 31.93 -8.33
C PRO A 361 -19.49 31.18 -9.67
N MET A 362 -18.34 30.98 -10.31
CA MET A 362 -18.25 30.44 -11.67
C MET A 362 -18.58 28.94 -11.76
N GLY A 363 -18.34 28.19 -10.68
CA GLY A 363 -18.38 26.73 -10.73
C GLY A 363 -17.14 26.16 -11.43
N ALA A 364 -16.86 24.87 -11.22
CA ALA A 364 -15.76 24.19 -11.91
C ALA A 364 -16.16 22.79 -12.35
N ILE A 365 -15.63 22.40 -13.52
CA ILE A 365 -15.73 21.02 -14.00
C ILE A 365 -14.83 20.13 -13.12
N ASN A 366 -15.31 18.93 -12.83
CA ASN A 366 -14.53 17.87 -12.22
C ASN A 366 -13.95 16.95 -13.32
N PRO A 367 -12.67 17.09 -13.70
CA PRO A 367 -12.07 16.27 -14.74
C PRO A 367 -11.57 14.90 -14.23
N ARG A 368 -11.89 14.53 -12.97
CA ARG A 368 -11.38 13.30 -12.34
C ARG A 368 -12.07 12.07 -12.95
N PRO A 369 -11.31 11.06 -13.39
CA PRO A 369 -11.89 9.84 -13.95
C PRO A 369 -12.78 9.06 -12.98
N PRO A 370 -13.78 8.29 -13.48
CA PRO A 370 -14.88 7.78 -12.66
C PRO A 370 -14.56 6.56 -11.81
N LEU A 371 -13.74 5.61 -12.26
CA LEU A 371 -13.68 4.27 -11.66
C LEU A 371 -13.20 4.27 -10.21
N PHE A 372 -12.28 5.18 -9.85
CA PHE A 372 -11.82 5.28 -8.48
C PHE A 372 -12.98 5.67 -7.55
N SER A 373 -13.62 6.82 -7.76
CA SER A 373 -14.74 7.28 -6.93
C SER A 373 -15.94 6.32 -6.94
N TRP A 374 -16.25 5.70 -8.08
CA TRP A 374 -17.31 4.69 -8.15
C TRP A 374 -16.96 3.43 -7.36
N SER A 375 -15.69 3.01 -7.31
CA SER A 375 -15.28 1.87 -6.48
C SER A 375 -15.48 2.16 -5.00
N LEU A 376 -15.21 3.39 -4.55
CA LEU A 376 -15.45 3.82 -3.16
C LEU A 376 -16.96 3.90 -2.86
N ALA A 377 -17.75 4.45 -3.77
CA ALA A 377 -19.21 4.55 -3.61
C ALA A 377 -19.87 3.17 -3.53
N LEU A 378 -19.55 2.26 -4.46
CA LEU A 378 -20.08 0.89 -4.47
C LEU A 378 -19.60 0.10 -3.25
N GLY A 379 -18.37 0.34 -2.81
CA GLY A 379 -17.86 -0.20 -1.56
C GLY A 379 -18.65 0.25 -0.34
N GLY A 380 -18.97 1.55 -0.23
CA GLY A 380 -19.77 2.12 0.86
C GLY A 380 -21.20 1.57 0.86
N LEU A 381 -21.83 1.46 -0.31
CA LEU A 381 -23.16 0.85 -0.45
C LEU A 381 -23.14 -0.65 -0.09
N GLY A 382 -22.08 -1.37 -0.49
CA GLY A 382 -21.89 -2.77 -0.13
C GLY A 382 -21.70 -2.97 1.37
N LEU A 383 -20.94 -2.09 2.02
CA LEU A 383 -20.75 -2.09 3.48
C LEU A 383 -22.02 -1.72 4.23
N SER A 384 -22.76 -0.72 3.76
CA SER A 384 -24.06 -0.32 4.34
C SER A 384 -25.05 -1.49 4.31
N TRP A 385 -25.14 -2.22 3.19
CA TRP A 385 -25.95 -3.43 3.12
C TRP A 385 -25.42 -4.53 4.05
N LEU A 386 -24.11 -4.80 4.03
CA LEU A 386 -23.53 -5.94 4.76
C LEU A 386 -23.60 -5.76 6.29
N LEU A 387 -23.34 -4.55 6.77
CA LEU A 387 -23.27 -4.20 8.18
C LEU A 387 -24.56 -3.55 8.71
N GLU A 388 -25.56 -3.33 7.84
CA GLU A 388 -26.85 -2.74 8.17
C GLU A 388 -26.72 -1.34 8.82
N MET A 389 -25.66 -0.62 8.45
CA MET A 389 -25.39 0.74 8.92
C MET A 389 -25.81 1.79 7.88
N PRO A 390 -26.08 3.04 8.32
CA PRO A 390 -26.38 4.15 7.41
C PRO A 390 -25.32 4.32 6.32
N ALA A 391 -25.75 4.67 5.11
CA ALA A 391 -24.86 4.74 3.95
C ALA A 391 -23.81 5.84 4.09
N ASP A 392 -24.18 6.96 4.71
CA ASP A 392 -23.29 8.07 5.07
C ASP A 392 -22.15 7.64 5.99
N GLU A 393 -22.40 6.77 6.97
CA GLU A 393 -21.37 6.20 7.85
C GLU A 393 -20.51 5.14 7.14
N ALA A 394 -21.15 4.22 6.40
CA ALA A 394 -20.45 3.15 5.68
C ALA A 394 -19.46 3.66 4.64
N VAL A 395 -19.76 4.82 4.05
CA VAL A 395 -18.92 5.44 3.02
C VAL A 395 -17.60 5.92 3.59
N TRP A 396 -17.55 6.41 4.83
CA TRP A 396 -16.29 6.80 5.46
C TRP A 396 -15.34 5.62 5.56
N TRP A 397 -15.83 4.46 6.00
CA TRP A 397 -15.05 3.22 6.03
C TRP A 397 -14.54 2.80 4.65
N SER A 398 -15.39 2.89 3.63
CA SER A 398 -15.00 2.57 2.26
C SER A 398 -13.89 3.51 1.76
N VAL A 399 -14.14 4.82 1.83
CA VAL A 399 -13.23 5.87 1.34
C VAL A 399 -11.87 5.79 2.04
N ALA A 400 -11.84 5.53 3.34
CA ALA A 400 -10.60 5.40 4.10
C ALA A 400 -9.86 4.07 3.88
N ALA A 401 -10.57 2.95 3.71
CA ALA A 401 -9.95 1.60 3.67
C ALA A 401 -9.41 1.19 2.29
N PHE A 402 -10.10 1.56 1.20
CA PHE A 402 -9.73 1.10 -0.15
C PHE A 402 -8.30 1.46 -0.58
N PRO A 403 -7.76 2.66 -0.30
CA PRO A 403 -6.36 2.97 -0.59
C PRO A 403 -5.38 1.98 0.04
N ALA A 404 -5.60 1.61 1.31
CA ALA A 404 -4.78 0.61 2.01
C ALA A 404 -4.90 -0.79 1.39
N ILE A 405 -6.11 -1.18 1.00
CA ILE A 405 -6.38 -2.48 0.34
C ILE A 405 -5.69 -2.54 -1.02
N PHE A 406 -5.86 -1.53 -1.88
CA PHE A 406 -5.19 -1.45 -3.17
C PHE A 406 -3.66 -1.43 -3.01
N GLY A 407 -3.19 -0.66 -2.01
CA GLY A 407 -1.79 -0.57 -1.63
C GLY A 407 -1.17 -1.92 -1.25
N ALA A 408 -1.89 -2.77 -0.50
CA ALA A 408 -1.42 -4.11 -0.13
C ALA A 408 -1.49 -5.11 -1.30
N LEU A 409 -2.50 -5.01 -2.16
CA LEU A 409 -2.69 -5.93 -3.29
C LEU A 409 -1.61 -5.79 -4.38
N ILE A 410 -0.92 -4.65 -4.47
CA ILE A 410 0.17 -4.42 -5.44
C ILE A 410 1.31 -5.46 -5.31
N VAL A 411 1.48 -6.03 -4.11
CA VAL A 411 2.49 -7.04 -3.81
C VAL A 411 2.36 -8.23 -4.77
N LEU A 412 1.13 -8.61 -5.14
CA LEU A 412 0.83 -9.77 -5.97
C LEU A 412 1.38 -9.66 -7.40
N PRO A 413 0.99 -8.66 -8.23
CA PRO A 413 1.50 -8.53 -9.59
C PRO A 413 3.03 -8.36 -9.62
N LEU A 414 3.62 -7.57 -8.71
CA LEU A 414 5.06 -7.32 -8.72
C LEU A 414 5.88 -8.55 -8.35
N ALA A 415 5.48 -9.28 -7.31
CA ALA A 415 6.11 -10.55 -6.95
C ALA A 415 5.98 -11.58 -8.08
N ALA A 416 4.87 -11.56 -8.83
CA ALA A 416 4.65 -12.44 -9.97
C ALA A 416 5.55 -12.09 -11.17
N ILE A 417 5.81 -10.80 -11.45
CA ILE A 417 6.78 -10.36 -12.46
C ILE A 417 8.18 -10.88 -12.11
N ALA A 418 8.66 -10.60 -10.89
CA ALA A 418 10.00 -11.00 -10.45
C ALA A 418 10.18 -12.53 -10.41
N ARG A 419 9.16 -13.25 -9.93
CA ARG A 419 9.16 -14.72 -9.90
C ARG A 419 9.31 -15.33 -11.29
N ARG A 420 8.60 -14.78 -12.27
CA ARG A 420 8.57 -15.31 -13.64
C ARG A 420 9.89 -15.10 -14.37
N ILE A 421 10.55 -13.97 -14.16
CA ILE A 421 11.77 -13.62 -14.88
C ILE A 421 13.00 -14.32 -14.29
N HIS A 422 13.04 -14.54 -12.97
CA HIS A 422 14.21 -15.12 -12.30
C HIS A 422 13.90 -16.37 -11.48
N SER A 423 13.23 -16.24 -10.32
CA SER A 423 13.02 -17.35 -9.37
C SER A 423 11.98 -17.03 -8.30
N ASN A 424 11.47 -18.06 -7.60
CA ASN A 424 10.60 -17.87 -6.42
C ASN A 424 11.23 -16.95 -5.37
N THR A 425 12.54 -17.02 -5.16
CA THR A 425 13.26 -16.13 -4.24
C THR A 425 13.19 -14.66 -4.68
N ALA A 426 13.32 -14.36 -5.98
CA ALA A 426 13.16 -13.00 -6.48
C ALA A 426 11.75 -12.47 -6.22
N GLY A 427 10.73 -13.31 -6.42
CA GLY A 427 9.35 -12.96 -6.10
C GLY A 427 9.11 -12.68 -4.61
N ILE A 428 9.70 -13.47 -3.70
CA ILE A 428 9.60 -13.24 -2.25
C ILE A 428 10.28 -11.93 -1.86
N VAL A 429 11.51 -11.70 -2.34
CA VAL A 429 12.24 -10.47 -2.01
C VAL A 429 11.46 -9.25 -2.53
N THR A 430 11.03 -9.25 -3.78
CA THR A 430 10.20 -8.16 -4.33
C THR A 430 8.91 -7.94 -3.54
N ALA A 431 8.25 -9.01 -3.07
CA ALA A 431 7.05 -8.90 -2.25
C ALA A 431 7.30 -8.14 -0.94
N TRP A 432 8.38 -8.47 -0.23
CA TRP A 432 8.75 -7.81 1.03
C TRP A 432 9.28 -6.40 0.82
N LEU A 433 10.01 -6.16 -0.27
CA LEU A 433 10.46 -4.82 -0.63
C LEU A 433 9.27 -3.88 -0.80
N ILE A 434 8.30 -4.20 -1.66
CA ILE A 434 7.15 -3.30 -1.90
C ILE A 434 6.18 -3.23 -0.72
N ALA A 435 6.04 -4.31 0.06
CA ALA A 435 5.20 -4.30 1.25
C ALA A 435 5.62 -3.24 2.27
N LEU A 436 6.93 -2.99 2.38
CA LEU A 436 7.59 -2.10 3.34
C LEU A 436 8.31 -0.90 2.67
N MET A 437 8.01 -0.58 1.40
CA MET A 437 8.67 0.52 0.70
C MET A 437 8.00 1.86 1.04
N PRO A 438 8.73 2.84 1.61
CA PRO A 438 8.13 4.10 2.06
C PRO A 438 7.44 4.87 0.94
N GLY A 439 8.07 4.93 -0.24
CA GLY A 439 7.55 5.67 -1.40
C GLY A 439 6.20 5.15 -1.92
N HIS A 440 5.77 3.96 -1.50
CA HIS A 440 4.43 3.44 -1.80
C HIS A 440 3.49 3.50 -0.58
N ILE A 441 3.97 3.18 0.62
CA ILE A 441 3.14 3.23 1.84
C ILE A 441 2.63 4.65 2.09
N SER A 442 3.47 5.67 1.94
CA SER A 442 3.12 7.07 2.25
C SER A 442 1.97 7.63 1.40
N HIS A 443 1.63 6.98 0.28
CA HIS A 443 0.51 7.31 -0.61
C HIS A 443 -0.58 6.21 -0.64
N SER A 444 -0.59 5.30 0.34
CA SER A 444 -1.54 4.19 0.41
C SER A 444 -1.93 3.79 1.83
N THR A 445 -1.85 4.71 2.79
CA THR A 445 -2.34 4.49 4.16
C THR A 445 -3.86 4.59 4.24
N PHE A 446 -4.43 4.05 5.32
CA PHE A 446 -5.84 4.26 5.65
C PHE A 446 -6.10 5.76 5.89
N GLY A 447 -7.20 6.28 5.33
CA GLY A 447 -7.54 7.70 5.42
C GLY A 447 -6.86 8.59 4.37
N LEU A 448 -5.94 8.06 3.55
CA LEU A 448 -5.39 8.76 2.38
C LEU A 448 -6.21 8.41 1.13
N ALA A 449 -7.39 9.02 1.00
CA ALA A 449 -8.36 8.68 -0.04
C ALA A 449 -8.05 9.33 -1.40
N ASP A 450 -6.92 8.95 -2.01
CA ASP A 450 -6.51 9.39 -3.35
C ASP A 450 -6.31 8.22 -4.33
N HIS A 451 -6.33 8.50 -5.64
CA HIS A 451 -6.31 7.47 -6.70
C HIS A 451 -4.95 6.77 -6.85
N ASP A 452 -3.90 7.20 -6.16
CA ASP A 452 -2.51 6.75 -6.40
C ASP A 452 -2.33 5.24 -6.20
N ALA A 453 -2.81 4.70 -5.08
CA ALA A 453 -2.73 3.26 -4.78
C ALA A 453 -3.51 2.42 -5.80
N PHE A 454 -4.68 2.91 -6.22
CA PHE A 454 -5.52 2.29 -7.25
C PHE A 454 -4.77 2.26 -8.59
N ALA A 455 -4.24 3.41 -9.03
CA ALA A 455 -3.53 3.55 -10.28
C ALA A 455 -2.30 2.63 -10.33
N LEU A 456 -1.50 2.58 -9.27
CA LEU A 456 -0.30 1.74 -9.20
C LEU A 456 -0.61 0.24 -9.21
N LEU A 457 -1.69 -0.21 -8.57
CA LEU A 457 -2.12 -1.61 -8.61
C LEU A 457 -2.43 -2.06 -10.04
N PHE A 458 -3.27 -1.30 -10.75
CA PHE A 458 -3.68 -1.64 -12.11
C PHE A 458 -2.56 -1.41 -13.13
N LEU A 459 -1.70 -0.42 -12.90
CA LEU A 459 -0.47 -0.23 -13.67
C LEU A 459 0.43 -1.47 -13.54
N SER A 460 0.66 -1.94 -12.32
CA SER A 460 1.47 -3.14 -12.06
C SER A 460 0.87 -4.40 -12.68
N LEU A 461 -0.47 -4.54 -12.67
CA LEU A 461 -1.18 -5.60 -13.38
C LEU A 461 -1.00 -5.49 -14.90
N ALA A 462 -1.03 -4.28 -15.46
CA ALA A 462 -0.79 -4.05 -16.88
C ALA A 462 0.63 -4.53 -17.27
N PHE A 463 1.65 -4.09 -16.54
CA PHE A 463 3.03 -4.56 -16.75
C PHE A 463 3.17 -6.08 -16.58
N TYR A 464 2.49 -6.69 -15.59
CA TYR A 464 2.49 -8.14 -15.40
C TYR A 464 1.92 -8.89 -16.62
N PHE A 465 0.74 -8.49 -17.10
CA PHE A 465 0.13 -9.12 -18.26
C PHE A 465 0.93 -8.86 -19.54
N TRP A 466 1.53 -7.67 -19.68
CA TRP A 466 2.43 -7.36 -20.79
C TRP A 466 3.68 -8.24 -20.81
N VAL A 467 4.33 -8.43 -19.65
CA VAL A 467 5.46 -9.38 -19.52
C VAL A 467 5.02 -10.79 -19.90
N ARG A 468 3.81 -11.21 -19.50
CA ARG A 468 3.24 -12.51 -19.90
C ARG A 468 2.97 -12.62 -21.40
N ALA A 469 2.55 -11.54 -22.04
CA ALA A 469 2.35 -11.48 -23.48
C ALA A 469 3.71 -11.62 -24.20
N ILE A 470 4.70 -10.82 -23.81
CA ILE A 470 6.05 -10.84 -24.41
C ILE A 470 6.72 -12.19 -24.28
N ASP A 471 6.67 -12.82 -23.10
CA ASP A 471 7.26 -14.16 -22.88
C ASP A 471 6.66 -15.23 -23.79
N GLY A 472 5.42 -15.02 -24.26
CA GLY A 472 4.70 -15.92 -25.16
C GLY A 472 4.89 -15.60 -26.65
N LEU A 473 5.70 -14.61 -27.00
CA LEU A 473 5.97 -14.28 -28.41
C LEU A 473 7.08 -15.19 -28.97
N GLY A 474 6.76 -15.92 -30.04
CA GLY A 474 7.75 -16.67 -30.82
C GLY A 474 8.62 -15.76 -31.69
N THR A 475 9.77 -16.28 -32.13
CA THR A 475 10.68 -15.61 -33.07
C THR A 475 10.38 -15.95 -34.54
N GLU A 476 9.31 -16.70 -34.79
CA GLU A 476 8.95 -17.21 -36.11
C GLU A 476 8.37 -16.12 -37.02
N ARG A 477 8.60 -16.26 -38.33
CA ARG A 477 8.00 -15.40 -39.34
C ARG A 477 6.52 -15.72 -39.47
N MET A 478 5.66 -14.72 -39.36
CA MET A 478 4.21 -14.95 -39.51
C MET A 478 3.81 -15.16 -40.97
N PHE A 479 4.37 -14.35 -41.87
CA PHE A 479 4.13 -14.44 -43.31
C PHE A 479 5.42 -14.64 -44.10
N SER A 480 5.30 -15.35 -45.22
CA SER A 480 6.41 -15.67 -46.13
C SER A 480 6.85 -14.46 -46.95
N ARG A 481 5.93 -13.56 -47.33
CA ARG A 481 6.19 -12.30 -48.05
C ARG A 481 5.63 -11.12 -47.27
N THR A 482 6.33 -9.98 -47.30
CA THR A 482 5.82 -8.72 -46.74
C THR A 482 4.98 -7.96 -47.77
N SER A 483 4.16 -7.02 -47.28
CA SER A 483 3.37 -6.10 -48.09
C SER A 483 3.48 -4.68 -47.54
N SER A 484 3.55 -3.69 -48.43
CA SER A 484 3.57 -2.27 -48.05
C SER A 484 2.20 -1.73 -47.62
N ASN A 485 1.11 -2.48 -47.85
CA ASN A 485 -0.24 -2.04 -47.49
C ASN A 485 -0.39 -1.99 -45.95
N PRO A 486 -0.85 -0.88 -45.33
CA PRO A 486 -1.11 -0.80 -43.88
C PRO A 486 -2.01 -1.91 -43.33
N LEU A 487 -2.93 -2.45 -44.14
CA LEU A 487 -3.77 -3.61 -43.79
C LEU A 487 -2.95 -4.87 -43.43
N TYR A 488 -1.67 -4.91 -43.79
CA TYR A 488 -0.74 -5.97 -43.39
C TYR A 488 -0.61 -6.08 -41.86
N LEU A 489 -0.69 -4.97 -41.13
CA LEU A 489 -0.68 -4.99 -39.66
C LEU A 489 -1.95 -5.65 -39.10
N LEU A 490 -3.11 -5.34 -39.67
CA LEU A 490 -4.38 -5.97 -39.28
C LEU A 490 -4.39 -7.47 -39.60
N ALA A 491 -3.84 -7.87 -40.75
CA ALA A 491 -3.63 -9.27 -41.08
C ALA A 491 -2.69 -9.95 -40.06
N GLY A 492 -1.62 -9.27 -39.63
CA GLY A 492 -0.72 -9.71 -38.57
C GLY A 492 -1.41 -9.93 -37.23
N MET A 493 -2.29 -9.01 -36.83
CA MET A 493 -3.08 -9.15 -35.60
C MET A 493 -4.04 -10.34 -35.67
N ARG A 494 -4.75 -10.49 -36.79
CA ARG A 494 -5.69 -11.62 -36.99
C ARG A 494 -4.97 -12.97 -36.95
N GLU A 495 -3.80 -13.05 -37.56
CA GLU A 495 -3.00 -14.27 -37.56
C GLU A 495 -2.38 -14.55 -36.17
N SER A 496 -1.97 -13.51 -35.44
CA SER A 496 -1.47 -13.63 -34.07
C SER A 496 -2.51 -14.24 -33.13
N TRP A 497 -3.78 -13.85 -33.27
CA TRP A 497 -4.89 -14.45 -32.52
C TRP A 497 -5.11 -15.93 -32.84
N ARG A 498 -4.85 -16.36 -34.08
CA ARG A 498 -5.00 -17.75 -34.50
C ARG A 498 -3.86 -18.63 -33.98
N ARG A 499 -2.62 -18.14 -34.05
CA ARG A 499 -1.43 -18.93 -33.65
C ARG A 499 -1.22 -18.92 -32.14
N ASN A 500 -1.32 -17.74 -31.51
CA ASN A 500 -1.00 -17.54 -30.10
C ASN A 500 -2.13 -16.81 -29.35
N PRO A 501 -3.31 -17.43 -29.20
CA PRO A 501 -4.47 -16.80 -28.54
C PRO A 501 -4.18 -16.41 -27.09
N SER A 502 -3.35 -17.17 -26.38
CA SER A 502 -2.94 -16.85 -25.01
C SER A 502 -2.16 -15.55 -24.92
N THR A 503 -1.23 -15.31 -25.85
CA THR A 503 -0.40 -14.10 -25.89
C THR A 503 -1.24 -12.87 -26.18
N MET A 504 -2.16 -12.99 -27.14
CA MET A 504 -3.08 -11.91 -27.47
C MET A 504 -4.07 -11.64 -26.34
N ALA A 505 -4.57 -12.68 -25.65
CA ALA A 505 -5.42 -12.51 -24.47
C ALA A 505 -4.69 -11.78 -23.34
N TYR A 506 -3.41 -12.08 -23.08
CA TYR A 506 -2.61 -11.31 -22.11
C TYR A 506 -2.36 -9.87 -22.57
N ALA A 507 -2.16 -9.62 -23.87
CA ALA A 507 -2.07 -8.25 -24.39
C ALA A 507 -3.38 -7.48 -24.21
N THR A 508 -4.53 -8.11 -24.44
CA THR A 508 -5.86 -7.53 -24.17
C THR A 508 -6.04 -7.26 -22.67
N LEU A 509 -5.69 -8.20 -21.78
CA LEU A 509 -5.76 -8.00 -20.34
C LEU A 509 -4.84 -6.85 -19.88
N SER A 510 -3.65 -6.72 -20.47
CA SER A 510 -2.78 -5.56 -20.24
C SER A 510 -3.44 -4.26 -20.67
N GLY A 511 -4.12 -4.24 -21.82
CA GLY A 511 -4.86 -3.09 -22.30
C GLY A 511 -6.09 -2.73 -21.43
N ILE A 512 -6.81 -3.73 -20.93
CA ILE A 512 -7.91 -3.53 -19.96
C ILE A 512 -7.36 -2.92 -18.67
N SER A 513 -6.26 -3.43 -18.14
CA SER A 513 -5.62 -2.84 -16.95
C SER A 513 -5.20 -1.39 -17.18
N PHE A 514 -4.61 -1.06 -18.35
CA PHE A 514 -4.32 0.34 -18.69
C PHE A 514 -5.58 1.21 -18.84
N ALA A 515 -6.66 0.66 -19.41
CA ALA A 515 -7.94 1.35 -19.48
C ALA A 515 -8.53 1.62 -18.08
N THR A 516 -8.37 0.68 -17.13
CA THR A 516 -8.75 0.88 -15.73
C THR A 516 -7.95 2.02 -15.10
N VAL A 517 -6.64 2.11 -15.37
CA VAL A 517 -5.82 3.25 -14.92
C VAL A 517 -6.29 4.55 -15.59
N ALA A 518 -6.58 4.55 -16.89
CA ALA A 518 -7.10 5.73 -17.59
C ALA A 518 -8.42 6.23 -17.00
N LEU A 519 -9.30 5.31 -16.62
CA LEU A 519 -10.56 5.65 -15.96
C LEU A 519 -10.44 5.87 -14.44
N GLY A 520 -9.24 5.79 -13.86
CA GLY A 520 -8.98 6.11 -12.45
C GLY A 520 -8.04 7.29 -12.23
N TRP A 521 -7.13 7.58 -13.17
CA TRP A 521 -6.09 8.60 -13.04
C TRP A 521 -5.75 9.24 -14.39
N LYS A 522 -5.76 10.58 -14.43
CA LYS A 522 -5.48 11.37 -15.65
C LYS A 522 -4.05 11.14 -16.18
N GLY A 523 -3.07 10.82 -15.32
CA GLY A 523 -1.68 10.58 -15.71
C GLY A 523 -1.37 9.18 -16.29
N PHE A 524 -2.39 8.37 -16.60
CA PHE A 524 -2.24 6.97 -17.05
C PHE A 524 -1.27 6.77 -18.23
N VAL A 525 -1.11 7.79 -19.08
CA VAL A 525 -0.22 7.82 -20.26
C VAL A 525 1.21 7.42 -19.91
N TYR A 526 1.65 7.64 -18.66
CA TYR A 526 2.95 7.22 -18.14
C TYR A 526 3.29 5.76 -18.49
N GLY A 527 2.37 4.83 -18.23
CA GLY A 527 2.59 3.41 -18.43
C GLY A 527 2.75 3.03 -19.91
N PRO A 528 1.76 3.34 -20.78
CA PRO A 528 1.86 3.13 -22.22
C PRO A 528 3.08 3.84 -22.84
N GLY A 529 3.46 5.02 -22.34
CA GLY A 529 4.66 5.73 -22.79
C GLY A 529 5.95 4.95 -22.56
N ILE A 530 6.13 4.37 -21.37
CA ILE A 530 7.28 3.48 -21.09
C ILE A 530 7.28 2.25 -21.99
N LEU A 531 6.11 1.62 -22.18
CA LEU A 531 6.00 0.45 -23.04
C LEU A 531 6.26 0.78 -24.50
N PHE A 532 5.85 1.96 -24.96
CA PHE A 532 6.16 2.47 -26.30
C PHE A 532 7.67 2.63 -26.49
N LEU A 533 8.38 3.23 -25.54
CA LEU A 533 9.84 3.37 -25.61
C LEU A 533 10.53 2.00 -25.62
N ALA A 534 10.06 1.06 -24.80
CA ALA A 534 10.56 -0.32 -24.79
C ALA A 534 10.31 -1.04 -26.11
N PHE A 535 9.11 -0.85 -26.68
CA PHE A 535 8.72 -1.37 -27.98
C PHE A 535 9.60 -0.81 -29.10
N ALA A 536 9.83 0.51 -29.12
CA ALA A 536 10.68 1.17 -30.11
C ALA A 536 12.12 0.65 -30.04
N GLY A 537 12.69 0.56 -28.83
CA GLY A 537 14.01 -0.03 -28.61
C GLY A 537 14.09 -1.49 -29.07
N GLN A 538 13.06 -2.30 -28.79
CA GLN A 538 12.99 -3.69 -29.22
C GLN A 538 12.86 -3.83 -30.75
N ILE A 539 12.10 -2.95 -31.41
CA ILE A 539 12.01 -2.89 -32.88
C ILE A 539 13.38 -2.62 -33.49
N VAL A 540 14.11 -1.63 -32.97
CA VAL A 540 15.46 -1.29 -33.47
C VAL A 540 16.40 -2.49 -33.35
N LEU A 541 16.38 -3.18 -32.21
CA LEU A 541 17.16 -4.41 -32.01
C LEU A 541 16.73 -5.54 -32.95
N ASN A 542 15.43 -5.70 -33.20
CA ASN A 542 14.92 -6.69 -34.14
C ASN A 542 15.37 -6.38 -35.58
N MET A 543 15.42 -5.10 -35.97
CA MET A 543 15.92 -4.68 -37.28
C MET A 543 17.40 -5.02 -37.46
N PHE A 544 18.26 -4.70 -36.48
CA PHE A 544 19.69 -5.08 -36.53
C PHE A 544 19.88 -6.60 -36.66
N ARG A 545 18.96 -7.38 -36.10
CA ARG A 545 18.98 -8.84 -36.12
C ARG A 545 18.19 -9.49 -37.25
N ARG A 546 17.58 -8.70 -38.13
CA ARG A 546 16.69 -9.17 -39.22
C ARG A 546 15.56 -10.09 -38.73
N ARG A 547 14.96 -9.76 -37.59
CA ARG A 547 13.81 -10.48 -37.02
C ARG A 547 12.49 -9.85 -37.44
N ASP A 548 11.46 -10.70 -37.53
CA ASP A 548 10.10 -10.24 -37.77
C ASP A 548 9.56 -9.54 -36.53
N SER A 549 9.21 -8.26 -36.66
CA SER A 549 8.62 -7.48 -35.57
C SER A 549 7.09 -7.54 -35.58
N LEU A 550 6.47 -8.18 -36.57
CA LEU A 550 5.02 -8.23 -36.70
C LEU A 550 4.30 -8.86 -35.49
N PRO A 551 4.79 -9.95 -34.85
CA PRO A 551 4.15 -10.48 -33.63
C PRO A 551 4.15 -9.48 -32.48
N LEU A 552 5.29 -8.80 -32.26
CA LEU A 552 5.44 -7.79 -31.21
C LEU A 552 4.55 -6.58 -31.48
N THR A 553 4.55 -6.09 -32.73
CA THR A 553 3.67 -5.00 -33.18
C THR A 553 2.21 -5.38 -33.02
N SER A 554 1.82 -6.61 -33.34
CA SER A 554 0.44 -7.09 -33.21
C SER A 554 -0.02 -7.10 -31.74
N ALA A 555 0.83 -7.59 -30.84
CA ALA A 555 0.53 -7.58 -29.40
C ALA A 555 0.49 -6.14 -28.84
N ALA A 556 1.42 -5.27 -29.24
CA ALA A 556 1.45 -3.87 -28.82
C ALA A 556 0.21 -3.11 -29.28
N LEU A 557 -0.20 -3.29 -30.55
CA LEU A 557 -1.42 -2.71 -31.09
C LEU A 557 -2.68 -3.26 -30.40
N GLN A 558 -2.75 -4.56 -30.11
CA GLN A 558 -3.89 -5.14 -29.36
C GLN A 558 -4.02 -4.49 -27.98
N MET A 559 -2.91 -4.36 -27.26
CA MET A 559 -2.87 -3.71 -25.95
C MET A 559 -3.30 -2.24 -26.06
N LEU A 560 -2.68 -1.46 -26.95
CA LEU A 560 -2.95 -0.03 -27.09
C LEU A 560 -4.37 0.26 -27.59
N LEU A 561 -4.90 -0.52 -28.55
CA LEU A 561 -6.28 -0.37 -29.01
C LEU A 561 -7.28 -0.62 -27.90
N THR A 562 -7.04 -1.63 -27.07
CA THR A 562 -7.89 -1.92 -25.90
C THR A 562 -7.81 -0.78 -24.88
N ALA A 563 -6.60 -0.29 -24.59
CA ALA A 563 -6.36 0.85 -23.70
C ALA A 563 -6.90 2.18 -24.26
N PHE A 564 -7.09 2.27 -25.58
CA PHE A 564 -7.62 3.46 -26.25
C PHE A 564 -9.15 3.46 -26.28
N VAL A 565 -9.78 2.35 -26.70
CA VAL A 565 -11.23 2.30 -26.97
C VAL A 565 -12.06 2.33 -25.70
N ILE A 566 -11.67 1.60 -24.65
CA ILE A 566 -12.45 1.48 -23.41
C ILE A 566 -12.65 2.83 -22.70
N PRO A 567 -11.60 3.65 -22.47
CA PRO A 567 -11.77 4.94 -21.79
C PRO A 567 -12.32 6.05 -22.68
N LEU A 568 -12.28 5.89 -24.02
CA LEU A 568 -12.66 6.92 -24.98
C LEU A 568 -14.01 7.61 -24.69
N PRO A 569 -15.10 6.90 -24.33
CA PRO A 569 -16.39 7.54 -24.06
C PRO A 569 -16.33 8.64 -23.00
N PHE A 570 -15.60 8.42 -21.90
CA PHE A 570 -15.44 9.41 -20.83
C PHE A 570 -14.67 10.63 -21.32
N TYR A 571 -13.52 10.42 -21.97
CA TYR A 571 -12.69 11.51 -22.48
C TYR A 571 -13.33 12.28 -23.65
N SER A 572 -14.24 11.64 -24.39
CA SER A 572 -14.99 12.25 -25.49
C SER A 572 -16.22 13.04 -25.07
N TRP A 573 -16.59 13.02 -23.78
CA TRP A 573 -17.77 13.74 -23.32
C TRP A 573 -17.58 15.26 -23.53
N PRO A 574 -18.45 15.93 -24.30
CA PRO A 574 -18.17 17.29 -24.79
C PRO A 574 -17.92 18.33 -23.71
N GLY A 575 -18.60 18.27 -22.56
CA GLY A 575 -18.40 19.27 -21.50
C GLY A 575 -17.12 19.11 -20.69
N LEU A 576 -16.32 18.04 -20.90
CA LEU A 576 -15.06 17.80 -20.19
C LEU A 576 -13.86 18.36 -20.97
N ASN A 577 -13.97 18.51 -22.29
CA ASN A 577 -12.89 18.95 -23.18
C ASN A 577 -11.54 18.19 -23.03
N LEU A 578 -11.55 16.95 -22.52
CA LEU A 578 -10.34 16.19 -22.22
C LEU A 578 -9.75 15.39 -23.41
N LEU A 579 -10.48 15.25 -24.50
CA LEU A 579 -10.06 14.42 -25.65
C LEU A 579 -8.79 14.95 -26.33
N PHE A 580 -8.73 16.27 -26.51
CA PHE A 580 -7.62 16.99 -27.15
C PHE A 580 -6.81 17.83 -26.16
N ASP A 581 -7.02 17.65 -24.85
CA ASP A 581 -6.24 18.29 -23.81
C ASP A 581 -4.83 17.64 -23.72
N PRO A 582 -3.75 18.44 -23.72
CA PRO A 582 -2.36 18.00 -23.48
C PRO A 582 -2.18 17.06 -22.30
N SER A 583 -2.90 17.33 -21.23
CA SER A 583 -2.88 16.58 -19.97
C SER A 583 -3.92 15.46 -19.95
N GLY A 584 -4.84 15.42 -20.93
CA GLY A 584 -5.93 14.45 -21.06
C GLY A 584 -5.58 13.27 -21.97
N PHE A 585 -6.43 13.02 -22.98
CA PHE A 585 -6.33 11.82 -23.83
C PHE A 585 -5.39 11.99 -25.03
N GLN A 586 -5.03 13.23 -25.36
CA GLN A 586 -4.25 13.57 -26.55
C GLN A 586 -2.93 12.79 -26.69
N PRO A 587 -2.12 12.57 -25.62
CA PRO A 587 -0.89 11.78 -25.73
C PRO A 587 -1.09 10.34 -26.24
N MET A 588 -2.27 9.74 -26.02
CA MET A 588 -2.56 8.41 -26.52
C MET A 588 -2.65 8.34 -28.04
N PHE A 589 -3.10 9.42 -28.71
CA PHE A 589 -3.08 9.50 -30.17
C PHE A 589 -1.65 9.44 -30.70
N TYR A 590 -0.71 10.14 -30.05
CA TYR A 590 0.70 10.07 -30.42
C TYR A 590 1.30 8.70 -30.18
N ILE A 591 1.07 8.10 -29.01
CA ILE A 591 1.60 6.76 -28.68
C ILE A 591 1.08 5.73 -29.69
N LEU A 592 -0.23 5.74 -29.99
CA LEU A 592 -0.83 4.83 -30.96
C LEU A 592 -0.32 5.11 -32.38
N GLY A 593 -0.27 6.38 -32.80
CA GLY A 593 0.18 6.81 -34.12
C GLY A 593 1.64 6.45 -34.38
N PHE A 594 2.55 6.75 -33.44
CA PHE A 594 3.96 6.37 -33.56
C PHE A 594 4.17 4.86 -33.49
N THR A 595 3.36 4.13 -32.70
CA THR A 595 3.40 2.66 -32.67
C THR A 595 2.97 2.08 -34.02
N LEU A 596 1.91 2.60 -34.64
CA LEU A 596 1.47 2.21 -35.98
C LEU A 596 2.53 2.52 -37.03
N ALA A 597 3.12 3.71 -36.99
CA ALA A 597 4.17 4.13 -37.92
C ALA A 597 5.41 3.24 -37.83
N LEU A 598 5.97 3.06 -36.62
CA LEU A 598 7.13 2.19 -36.38
C LEU A 598 6.81 0.71 -36.69
N GLY A 599 5.63 0.25 -36.27
CA GLY A 599 5.16 -1.10 -36.53
C GLY A 599 5.01 -1.38 -38.02
N TRP A 600 4.44 -0.44 -38.77
CA TRP A 600 4.29 -0.54 -40.22
C TRP A 600 5.65 -0.56 -40.92
N VAL A 601 6.54 0.38 -40.61
CA VAL A 601 7.87 0.43 -41.25
C VAL A 601 8.67 -0.83 -40.96
N SER A 602 8.75 -1.24 -39.69
CA SER A 602 9.53 -2.41 -39.27
C SER A 602 8.99 -3.74 -39.80
N SER A 603 7.67 -3.87 -39.93
CA SER A 603 7.04 -5.13 -40.35
C SER A 603 6.89 -5.23 -41.87
N SER A 604 6.50 -4.14 -42.54
CA SER A 604 6.27 -4.11 -43.99
C SER A 604 7.57 -4.11 -44.80
N PHE A 605 8.62 -3.45 -44.29
CA PHE A 605 9.93 -3.38 -44.94
C PHE A 605 10.98 -4.30 -44.31
N ARG A 606 10.54 -5.32 -43.56
CA ARG A 606 11.39 -6.33 -42.90
C ARG A 606 12.43 -6.97 -43.83
N ASP A 607 12.05 -7.23 -45.08
CA ASP A 607 12.88 -7.95 -46.06
C ASP A 607 13.89 -7.02 -46.78
N LYS A 608 13.82 -5.69 -46.56
CA LYS A 608 14.77 -4.71 -47.10
C LYS A 608 16.00 -4.55 -46.19
N PRO A 609 17.13 -4.01 -46.69
CA PRO A 609 18.27 -3.66 -45.85
C PRO A 609 17.85 -2.83 -44.64
N TRP A 610 18.32 -3.23 -43.45
CA TRP A 610 17.88 -2.62 -42.19
C TRP A 610 18.15 -1.10 -42.14
N LEU A 611 19.21 -0.61 -42.79
CA LEU A 611 19.51 0.82 -42.93
C LEU A 611 18.41 1.59 -43.69
N LEU A 612 17.82 0.99 -44.71
CA LEU A 612 16.73 1.60 -45.48
C LEU A 612 15.43 1.59 -44.68
N ALA A 613 15.14 0.51 -43.95
CA ALA A 613 13.97 0.45 -43.07
C ALA A 613 14.09 1.45 -41.91
N LEU A 614 15.25 1.53 -41.28
CA LEU A 614 15.53 2.48 -40.20
C LEU A 614 15.52 3.92 -40.73
N GLY A 615 16.18 4.18 -41.86
CA GLY A 615 16.17 5.50 -42.52
C GLY A 615 14.76 5.95 -42.91
N GLY A 616 13.94 5.05 -43.47
CA GLY A 616 12.55 5.32 -43.78
C GLY A 616 11.69 5.60 -42.54
N GLY A 617 11.92 4.86 -41.44
CA GLY A 617 11.26 5.09 -40.15
C GLY A 617 11.64 6.43 -39.53
N THR A 618 12.94 6.76 -39.53
CA THR A 618 13.46 8.03 -39.03
C THR A 618 12.97 9.21 -39.86
N LEU A 619 12.91 9.08 -41.19
CA LEU A 619 12.34 10.11 -42.07
C LEU A 619 10.85 10.30 -41.83
N LEU A 620 10.08 9.22 -41.67
CA LEU A 620 8.64 9.30 -41.40
C LEU A 620 8.36 10.00 -40.06
N ILE A 621 9.04 9.57 -39.00
CA ILE A 621 8.90 10.19 -37.67
C ILE A 621 9.42 11.63 -37.70
N GLY A 622 10.56 11.87 -38.33
CA GLY A 622 11.15 13.20 -38.47
C GLY A 622 10.24 14.16 -39.23
N ALA A 623 9.56 13.70 -40.28
CA ALA A 623 8.57 14.50 -41.02
C ALA A 623 7.36 14.82 -40.14
N ILE A 624 6.83 13.86 -39.38
CA ILE A 624 5.72 14.11 -38.43
C ILE A 624 6.15 15.14 -37.38
N LEU A 625 7.33 14.99 -36.78
CA LEU A 625 7.85 15.91 -35.78
C LEU A 625 8.12 17.31 -36.37
N ALA A 626 8.63 17.41 -37.60
CA ALA A 626 8.84 18.68 -38.29
C ALA A 626 7.51 19.39 -38.58
N ILE A 627 6.47 18.65 -38.96
CA ILE A 627 5.12 19.21 -39.13
C ILE A 627 4.59 19.72 -37.79
N LEU A 628 4.74 18.96 -36.70
CA LEU A 628 4.31 19.41 -35.36
C LEU A 628 5.07 20.65 -34.90
N PHE A 629 6.36 20.74 -35.19
CA PHE A 629 7.18 21.92 -34.91
C PHE A 629 6.69 23.14 -35.69
N VAL A 630 6.50 23.01 -37.00
CA VAL A 630 5.99 24.09 -37.86
C VAL A 630 4.60 24.55 -37.40
N LEU A 631 3.71 23.62 -37.04
CA LEU A 631 2.38 23.95 -36.54
C LEU A 631 2.42 24.70 -35.21
N GLN A 632 3.42 24.44 -34.37
CA GLN A 632 3.63 25.17 -33.12
C GLN A 632 4.19 26.58 -33.38
N GLU A 633 5.20 26.72 -34.25
CA GLU A 633 5.75 28.04 -34.63
C GLU A 633 4.72 28.93 -35.33
N LEU A 634 3.72 28.32 -35.99
CA LEU A 634 2.59 29.04 -36.59
C LEU A 634 1.45 29.33 -35.60
N GLU A 635 1.61 28.99 -34.31
CA GLU A 635 0.61 29.15 -33.25
C GLU A 635 -0.74 28.43 -33.52
N ILE A 636 -0.76 27.47 -34.45
CA ILE A 636 -1.98 26.71 -34.81
C ILE A 636 -2.20 25.57 -33.82
N TYR A 637 -1.12 24.89 -33.41
CA TYR A 637 -1.21 23.68 -32.58
C TYR A 637 0.07 23.39 -31.80
N ASN A 638 -0.03 23.32 -30.46
CA ASN A 638 1.11 23.09 -29.55
C ASN A 638 1.52 21.61 -29.43
N GLY A 639 1.48 20.88 -30.55
CA GLY A 639 1.77 19.45 -30.60
C GLY A 639 3.19 19.06 -30.19
N TRP A 640 4.15 19.95 -30.40
CA TRP A 640 5.55 19.70 -30.11
C TRP A 640 5.86 19.82 -28.61
N ASP A 641 5.38 20.86 -27.94
CA ASP A 641 5.51 21.03 -26.50
C ASP A 641 4.87 19.88 -25.73
N ILE A 642 3.71 19.37 -26.18
CA ILE A 642 3.06 18.23 -25.51
C ILE A 642 4.00 17.02 -25.43
N LEU A 643 4.73 16.72 -26.51
CA LEU A 643 5.62 15.56 -26.60
C LEU A 643 6.91 15.74 -25.80
N PHE A 644 7.49 16.94 -25.79
CA PHE A 644 8.82 17.17 -25.20
C PHE A 644 8.78 17.78 -23.79
N THR A 645 7.72 18.51 -23.44
CA THR A 645 7.50 19.04 -22.08
C THR A 645 6.66 18.12 -21.20
N GLY A 646 6.12 17.03 -21.78
CA GLY A 646 5.25 16.08 -21.08
C GLY A 646 3.94 16.71 -20.62
N GLY A 647 3.38 17.64 -21.40
CA GLY A 647 2.20 18.41 -21.02
C GLY A 647 2.48 19.35 -19.83
N PHE A 648 3.57 20.12 -19.90
CA PHE A 648 4.06 21.07 -18.88
C PHE A 648 4.71 20.49 -17.60
N TYR A 649 4.76 19.16 -17.42
CA TYR A 649 5.40 18.54 -16.26
C TYR A 649 6.93 18.70 -16.22
N PHE A 650 7.57 18.82 -17.39
CA PHE A 650 9.03 19.01 -17.52
C PHE A 650 9.44 20.45 -17.86
N SER A 651 8.49 21.34 -18.13
CA SER A 651 8.74 22.77 -18.32
C SER A 651 8.40 23.54 -17.05
N LYS A 652 9.40 24.22 -16.46
CA LYS A 652 9.22 24.98 -15.22
C LYS A 652 8.50 26.31 -15.49
N ASN A 653 7.17 26.31 -15.41
CA ASN A 653 6.41 27.56 -15.33
C ASN A 653 6.48 28.14 -13.89
N LYS A 654 6.38 29.46 -13.72
CA LYS A 654 6.46 30.14 -12.41
C LYS A 654 5.47 29.56 -11.36
N ILE A 655 4.34 29.03 -11.80
CA ILE A 655 3.32 28.39 -10.96
C ILE A 655 3.76 26.98 -10.54
N PHE A 656 4.27 26.18 -11.48
CA PHE A 656 4.82 24.85 -11.21
C PHE A 656 5.98 24.90 -10.20
N ALA A 657 6.73 26.02 -10.18
CA ALA A 657 7.78 26.28 -9.19
C ALA A 657 7.27 26.40 -7.73
N THR A 658 5.98 26.72 -7.53
CA THR A 658 5.39 26.87 -6.18
C THR A 658 4.72 25.59 -5.66
N ILE A 659 4.60 24.55 -6.48
CA ILE A 659 4.04 23.24 -6.07
C ILE A 659 5.19 22.39 -5.55
N GLY A 660 5.18 22.07 -4.26
CA GLY A 660 6.25 21.32 -3.60
C GLY A 660 6.56 19.97 -4.27
N GLU A 661 5.52 19.23 -4.68
CA GLU A 661 5.65 17.91 -5.30
C GLU A 661 6.16 17.94 -6.74
N ALA A 662 6.02 19.06 -7.44
CA ALA A 662 6.50 19.23 -8.80
C ALA A 662 7.99 19.60 -8.85
N GLN A 663 8.60 19.92 -7.70
CA GLN A 663 10.02 20.18 -7.59
C GLN A 663 10.83 18.89 -7.53
N ALA A 664 12.09 18.99 -7.94
CA ALA A 664 13.04 17.91 -7.78
C ALA A 664 13.18 17.62 -6.27
N PRO A 665 12.97 16.38 -5.83
CA PRO A 665 13.03 16.02 -4.43
C PRO A 665 14.47 16.15 -3.91
N SER A 666 14.63 16.28 -2.60
CA SER A 666 15.96 16.16 -2.00
C SER A 666 16.52 14.77 -2.29
N ARG A 667 17.81 14.69 -2.56
CA ARG A 667 18.47 13.40 -2.88
C ARG A 667 18.31 12.40 -1.73
N GLY A 668 18.35 12.90 -0.49
CA GLY A 668 18.11 12.11 0.72
C GLY A 668 16.73 11.44 0.68
N VAL A 669 15.67 12.23 0.46
CA VAL A 669 14.29 11.70 0.38
C VAL A 669 14.16 10.73 -0.79
N LEU A 670 14.69 11.05 -1.97
CA LEU A 670 14.61 10.16 -3.14
C LEU A 670 15.20 8.78 -2.88
N PHE A 671 16.43 8.70 -2.34
CA PHE A 671 17.06 7.41 -2.04
C PHE A 671 16.39 6.71 -0.85
N ALA A 672 15.94 7.46 0.15
CA ALA A 672 15.32 6.91 1.33
C ALA A 672 13.91 6.34 1.05
N SER A 673 13.14 6.93 0.13
CA SER A 673 11.82 6.44 -0.30
C SER A 673 11.85 5.04 -0.92
N TYR A 674 12.96 4.63 -1.55
CA TYR A 674 13.14 3.26 -2.08
C TYR A 674 13.99 2.37 -1.17
N GLY A 675 14.65 2.95 -0.17
CA GLY A 675 15.81 2.36 0.49
C GLY A 675 17.10 2.51 -0.36
N PRO A 676 18.11 3.24 0.12
CA PRO A 676 19.34 3.58 -0.61
C PRO A 676 20.05 2.36 -1.21
N ILE A 677 20.19 1.27 -0.45
CA ILE A 677 20.85 0.05 -0.92
C ILE A 677 20.06 -0.57 -2.09
N VAL A 678 18.74 -0.59 -1.99
CA VAL A 678 17.87 -1.18 -3.02
C VAL A 678 17.85 -0.32 -4.27
N ALA A 679 17.81 1.01 -4.15
CA ALA A 679 17.92 1.93 -5.28
C ALA A 679 19.22 1.70 -6.06
N LEU A 680 20.37 1.59 -5.36
CA LEU A 680 21.67 1.33 -6.01
C LEU A 680 21.71 -0.04 -6.70
N ILE A 681 21.21 -1.09 -6.03
CA ILE A 681 21.11 -2.43 -6.62
C ILE A 681 20.19 -2.43 -7.83
N ALA A 682 19.05 -1.74 -7.77
CA ALA A 682 18.07 -1.67 -8.84
C ALA A 682 18.65 -0.99 -10.10
N VAL A 683 19.29 0.17 -9.95
CA VAL A 683 19.92 0.89 -11.07
C VAL A 683 21.08 0.07 -11.67
N GLY A 684 21.95 -0.49 -10.82
CA GLY A 684 23.04 -1.36 -11.29
C GLY A 684 22.53 -2.60 -12.01
N CYS A 685 21.49 -3.25 -11.47
CA CYS A 685 20.87 -4.41 -12.09
C CYS A 685 20.14 -4.03 -13.40
N ALA A 686 19.52 -2.86 -13.48
CA ALA A 686 18.86 -2.38 -14.69
C ALA A 686 19.84 -2.27 -15.87
N ILE A 687 21.03 -1.69 -15.65
CA ILE A 687 22.08 -1.62 -16.67
C ILE A 687 22.53 -3.03 -17.10
N LEU A 688 22.72 -3.94 -16.14
CA LEU A 688 23.06 -5.33 -16.42
C LEU A 688 21.95 -6.07 -17.19
N LEU A 689 20.69 -5.82 -16.88
CA LEU A 689 19.53 -6.40 -17.56
C LEU A 689 19.36 -5.83 -18.97
N MET A 690 19.62 -4.55 -19.19
CA MET A 690 19.67 -3.96 -20.53
C MET A 690 20.79 -4.60 -21.35
N TRP A 691 22.00 -4.70 -20.80
CA TRP A 691 23.11 -5.36 -21.47
C TRP A 691 22.82 -6.83 -21.79
N ARG A 692 22.27 -7.57 -20.83
CA ARG A 692 21.89 -8.98 -21.02
C ARG A 692 20.71 -9.14 -21.97
N GLY A 693 19.71 -8.27 -21.93
CA GLY A 693 18.58 -8.27 -22.86
C GLY A 693 19.06 -7.97 -24.27
N ALA A 694 19.94 -6.98 -24.41
CA ALA A 694 20.58 -6.61 -25.67
C ALA A 694 21.57 -7.67 -26.17
N ARG A 695 22.14 -8.57 -25.37
CA ARG A 695 23.02 -9.66 -25.85
C ARG A 695 22.37 -11.04 -25.96
N ARG A 696 21.54 -11.42 -24.98
CA ARG A 696 20.92 -12.75 -24.84
C ARG A 696 19.45 -12.79 -25.26
N GLU A 697 18.96 -11.70 -25.86
CA GLU A 697 17.64 -11.63 -26.52
C GLU A 697 16.44 -11.86 -25.59
N ARG A 698 16.60 -11.54 -24.31
CA ARG A 698 15.51 -11.57 -23.34
C ARG A 698 14.78 -10.23 -23.36
N GLN A 699 13.70 -10.16 -24.14
CA GLN A 699 12.87 -8.95 -24.28
C GLN A 699 12.38 -8.45 -22.92
N SER A 700 11.95 -9.35 -22.05
CA SER A 700 11.48 -9.05 -20.69
C SER A 700 12.57 -8.43 -19.81
N SER A 701 13.84 -8.82 -19.99
CA SER A 701 14.96 -8.20 -19.27
C SER A 701 15.28 -6.80 -19.80
N LEU A 702 15.18 -6.58 -21.11
CA LEU A 702 15.37 -5.25 -21.71
C LEU A 702 14.29 -4.27 -21.21
N LEU A 703 13.02 -4.71 -21.22
CA LEU A 703 11.88 -3.94 -20.72
C LEU A 703 12.09 -3.49 -19.27
N LEU A 704 12.41 -4.42 -18.37
CA LEU A 704 12.62 -4.08 -16.95
C LEU A 704 13.76 -3.09 -16.75
N GLY A 705 14.88 -3.28 -17.47
CA GLY A 705 16.01 -2.36 -17.37
C GLY A 705 15.66 -0.96 -17.85
N LEU A 706 14.94 -0.84 -18.96
CA LEU A 706 14.49 0.44 -19.48
C LEU A 706 13.46 1.10 -18.54
N TRP A 707 12.54 0.32 -17.98
CA TRP A 707 11.54 0.80 -17.04
C TRP A 707 12.19 1.49 -15.84
N VAL A 708 13.20 0.88 -15.22
CA VAL A 708 13.92 1.49 -14.09
C VAL A 708 14.64 2.77 -14.50
N LEU A 709 15.34 2.81 -15.63
CA LEU A 709 16.07 4.02 -16.04
C LEU A 709 15.13 5.20 -16.31
N ILE A 710 14.04 4.96 -17.04
CA ILE A 710 13.03 6.01 -17.31
C ILE A 710 12.39 6.47 -15.99
N ALA A 711 11.97 5.52 -15.15
CA ALA A 711 11.33 5.84 -13.89
C ALA A 711 12.27 6.60 -12.94
N THR A 712 13.56 6.24 -12.90
CA THR A 712 14.59 6.94 -12.12
C THR A 712 14.75 8.37 -12.60
N TYR A 713 14.86 8.57 -13.92
CA TYR A 713 14.95 9.91 -14.50
C TYR A 713 13.76 10.78 -14.11
N MET A 714 12.55 10.25 -14.22
CA MET A 714 11.33 10.99 -13.88
C MET A 714 11.24 11.33 -12.39
N ALA A 715 11.53 10.37 -11.50
CA ALA A 715 11.56 10.62 -10.05
C ALA A 715 12.67 11.59 -9.64
N TRP A 716 13.76 11.65 -10.41
CA TRP A 716 14.82 12.63 -10.21
C TRP A 716 14.36 14.04 -10.62
N SER A 717 13.50 14.15 -11.63
CA SER A 717 12.98 15.42 -12.12
C SER A 717 11.89 16.03 -11.24
N ALA A 718 10.97 15.22 -10.70
CA ALA A 718 9.89 15.70 -9.83
C ALA A 718 9.51 14.69 -8.73
N GLY A 719 9.24 15.19 -7.52
CA GLY A 719 8.90 14.40 -6.35
C GLY A 719 7.64 13.56 -6.53
N ARG A 720 6.65 14.05 -7.28
CA ARG A 720 5.44 13.31 -7.64
C ARG A 720 5.71 11.99 -8.37
N PHE A 721 6.86 11.82 -9.04
CA PHE A 721 7.16 10.56 -9.73
C PHE A 721 7.86 9.52 -8.85
N ILE A 722 8.13 9.82 -7.57
CA ILE A 722 8.73 8.86 -6.63
C ILE A 722 7.85 7.62 -6.49
N PHE A 723 6.56 7.80 -6.21
CA PHE A 723 5.65 6.66 -6.06
C PHE A 723 5.55 5.84 -7.35
N ASN A 724 5.54 6.50 -8.52
CA ASN A 724 5.52 5.83 -9.83
C ASN A 724 6.77 4.99 -10.13
N ALA A 725 7.94 5.39 -9.61
CA ALA A 725 9.17 4.63 -9.77
C ALA A 725 9.31 3.47 -8.78
N THR A 726 8.57 3.50 -7.68
CA THR A 726 8.66 2.53 -6.58
C THR A 726 8.45 1.08 -7.03
N PRO A 727 7.42 0.74 -7.85
CA PRO A 727 7.25 -0.62 -8.39
C PRO A 727 8.44 -1.12 -9.22
N ALA A 728 9.03 -0.26 -10.05
CA ALA A 728 10.17 -0.61 -10.89
C ALA A 728 11.40 -0.94 -10.03
N MET A 729 11.65 -0.12 -9.00
CA MET A 729 12.73 -0.30 -8.03
C MET A 729 12.56 -1.58 -7.23
N ALA A 730 11.35 -1.90 -6.75
CA ALA A 730 11.08 -3.12 -6.00
C ALA A 730 11.29 -4.40 -6.83
N VAL A 731 10.84 -4.41 -8.09
CA VAL A 731 11.01 -5.55 -8.99
C VAL A 731 12.49 -5.76 -9.31
N VAL A 732 13.15 -4.76 -9.88
CA VAL A 732 14.55 -4.92 -10.33
C VAL A 732 15.52 -4.99 -9.17
N GLY A 733 15.26 -4.29 -8.07
CA GLY A 733 16.00 -4.43 -6.81
C GLY A 733 15.91 -5.86 -6.25
N GLY A 734 14.70 -6.43 -6.20
CA GLY A 734 14.51 -7.83 -5.76
C GLY A 734 15.16 -8.85 -6.69
N LEU A 735 15.12 -8.63 -8.01
CA LEU A 735 15.89 -9.42 -8.98
C LEU A 735 17.40 -9.31 -8.75
N GLY A 736 17.91 -8.10 -8.52
CA GLY A 736 19.33 -7.85 -8.24
C GLY A 736 19.81 -8.60 -7.01
N ILE A 737 19.05 -8.51 -5.91
CA ILE A 737 19.32 -9.24 -4.66
C ILE A 737 19.30 -10.76 -4.90
N ALA A 738 18.30 -11.28 -5.62
CA ALA A 738 18.22 -12.71 -5.93
C ALA A 738 19.37 -13.19 -6.83
N MET A 739 19.83 -12.34 -7.76
CA MET A 739 20.99 -12.61 -8.60
C MET A 739 22.29 -12.63 -7.77
N MET A 740 22.46 -11.69 -6.85
CA MET A 740 23.59 -11.66 -5.91
C MET A 740 23.58 -12.89 -5.00
N TRP A 741 22.41 -13.28 -4.47
CA TRP A 741 22.22 -14.48 -3.66
C TRP A 741 22.65 -15.75 -4.41
N LYS A 742 22.25 -15.88 -5.68
CA LYS A 742 22.65 -17.00 -6.53
C LYS A 742 24.16 -16.96 -6.82
N SER A 743 24.72 -15.77 -7.04
CA SER A 743 26.15 -15.60 -7.36
C SER A 743 27.08 -15.85 -6.17
N ALA A 744 26.61 -15.65 -4.94
CA ALA A 744 27.40 -15.88 -3.72
C ALA A 744 27.65 -17.38 -3.44
N ASP A 745 26.91 -18.29 -4.09
CA ASP A 745 27.03 -19.74 -3.97
C ASP A 745 26.97 -20.24 -2.49
N PHE A 746 25.85 -19.96 -1.82
CA PHE A 746 25.56 -20.48 -0.47
C PHE A 746 25.63 -22.02 -0.40
N THR A 747 25.35 -22.70 -1.50
CA THR A 747 25.50 -24.15 -1.63
C THR A 747 26.95 -24.60 -1.53
N GLY A 748 27.85 -23.92 -2.24
CA GLY A 748 29.30 -24.12 -2.14
C GLY A 748 29.83 -23.81 -0.74
N PHE A 749 29.41 -22.69 -0.14
CA PHE A 749 29.76 -22.34 1.23
C PHE A 749 29.34 -23.43 2.23
N ALA A 750 28.08 -23.90 2.15
CA ALA A 750 27.60 -24.96 3.02
C ALA A 750 28.36 -26.28 2.82
N LYS A 751 28.75 -26.60 1.58
CA LYS A 751 29.55 -27.80 1.27
C LYS A 751 30.96 -27.68 1.83
N GLU A 752 31.60 -26.53 1.70
CA GLU A 752 32.94 -26.29 2.25
C GLU A 752 32.92 -26.30 3.78
N TRP A 753 31.94 -25.63 4.39
CA TRP A 753 31.71 -25.66 5.82
C TRP A 753 31.57 -27.10 6.35
N ARG A 754 30.83 -27.95 5.64
CA ARG A 754 30.73 -29.39 5.97
C ARG A 754 32.05 -30.13 5.84
N ARG A 755 32.83 -29.85 4.79
CA ARG A 755 34.14 -30.48 4.53
C ARG A 755 35.19 -30.10 5.57
N SER A 756 35.16 -28.85 6.04
CA SER A 756 36.08 -28.34 7.06
C SER A 756 35.78 -28.85 8.48
N GLY A 757 34.67 -29.57 8.68
CA GLY A 757 34.39 -30.37 9.88
C GLY A 757 33.19 -29.90 10.70
N ILE A 758 32.19 -30.77 10.86
CA ILE A 758 30.92 -30.50 11.56
C ILE A 758 30.67 -31.40 12.79
N GLY A 759 31.65 -32.22 13.17
CA GLY A 759 31.49 -33.27 14.19
C GLY A 759 31.24 -32.74 15.61
N THR A 760 31.91 -31.66 16.01
CA THR A 760 31.75 -31.01 17.32
C THR A 760 31.34 -29.54 17.19
N PRO A 761 30.69 -28.93 18.20
CA PRO A 761 30.37 -27.50 18.18
C PRO A 761 31.60 -26.59 17.93
N ARG A 762 32.75 -26.92 18.55
CA ARG A 762 34.00 -26.17 18.36
C ARG A 762 34.53 -26.27 16.93
N THR A 763 34.47 -27.46 16.31
CA THR A 763 34.86 -27.63 14.90
C THR A 763 33.90 -26.90 13.97
N ARG A 764 32.58 -26.89 14.27
CA ARG A 764 31.60 -26.13 13.47
C ARG A 764 31.91 -24.64 13.44
N LEU A 765 32.24 -24.04 14.59
CA LEU A 765 32.62 -22.62 14.64
C LEU A 765 33.93 -22.36 13.90
N LYS A 766 34.97 -23.17 14.14
CA LYS A 766 36.26 -23.05 13.44
C LYS A 766 36.15 -23.25 11.93
N SER A 767 35.23 -24.10 11.47
CA SER A 767 35.00 -24.41 10.06
C SER A 767 34.33 -23.27 9.27
N VAL A 768 33.72 -22.29 9.94
CA VAL A 768 33.17 -21.09 9.29
C VAL A 768 34.29 -20.27 8.65
N TRP A 769 35.43 -20.11 9.32
CA TRP A 769 36.54 -19.31 8.82
C TRP A 769 37.10 -19.77 7.47
N PRO A 770 37.48 -21.05 7.25
CA PRO A 770 37.93 -21.53 5.95
C PRO A 770 36.82 -21.46 4.89
N ALA A 771 35.56 -21.71 5.24
CA ALA A 771 34.42 -21.58 4.31
C ALA A 771 34.22 -20.12 3.86
N THR A 772 34.31 -19.17 4.79
CA THR A 772 34.25 -17.73 4.55
C THR A 772 35.41 -17.26 3.68
N LYS A 773 36.64 -17.72 3.95
CA LYS A 773 37.79 -17.36 3.11
C LYS A 773 37.62 -17.82 1.66
N LYS A 774 37.05 -19.01 1.45
CA LYS A 774 36.81 -19.57 0.11
C LYS A 774 35.64 -18.91 -0.61
N HIS A 775 34.60 -18.53 0.12
CA HIS A 775 33.39 -17.89 -0.39
C HIS A 775 33.12 -16.56 0.35
N SER A 776 34.01 -15.59 0.17
CA SER A 776 33.96 -14.29 0.86
C SER A 776 32.73 -13.45 0.54
N ALA A 777 32.08 -13.72 -0.59
CA ALA A 777 30.84 -13.06 -0.99
C ALA A 777 29.66 -13.37 -0.06
N VAL A 778 29.64 -14.53 0.59
CA VAL A 778 28.53 -14.95 1.48
C VAL A 778 28.39 -14.04 2.71
N PRO A 779 29.41 -13.85 3.55
CA PRO A 779 29.29 -12.97 4.72
C PRO A 779 29.09 -11.51 4.33
N ALA A 780 29.73 -11.03 3.25
CA ALA A 780 29.51 -9.68 2.76
C ALA A 780 28.05 -9.46 2.34
N LEU A 781 27.45 -10.43 1.63
CA LEU A 781 26.06 -10.36 1.24
C LEU A 781 25.12 -10.44 2.45
N LEU A 782 25.43 -11.26 3.45
CA LEU A 782 24.63 -11.34 4.69
C LEU A 782 24.62 -10.01 5.45
N LEU A 783 25.76 -9.31 5.53
CA LEU A 783 25.82 -7.96 6.12
C LEU A 783 24.99 -6.95 5.32
N VAL A 784 25.10 -6.95 3.98
CA VAL A 784 24.28 -6.07 3.12
C VAL A 784 22.79 -6.38 3.28
N LEU A 785 22.41 -7.64 3.36
CA LEU A 785 21.02 -8.05 3.56
C LEU A 785 20.49 -7.68 4.95
N LEU A 786 21.33 -7.76 5.98
CA LEU A 786 20.98 -7.32 7.33
C LEU A 786 20.69 -5.82 7.35
N LEU A 787 21.58 -5.00 6.78
CA LEU A 787 21.40 -3.55 6.66
C LEU A 787 20.17 -3.19 5.83
N LEU A 788 19.94 -3.92 4.74
CA LEU A 788 18.77 -3.73 3.89
C LEU A 788 17.49 -4.05 4.63
N ALA A 789 17.44 -5.19 5.33
CA ALA A 789 16.26 -5.65 6.06
C ALA A 789 15.93 -4.71 7.22
N SER A 790 16.93 -4.29 8.02
CA SER A 790 16.71 -3.34 9.11
C SER A 790 16.18 -2.02 8.56
N GLN A 791 16.86 -1.44 7.56
CA GLN A 791 16.46 -0.16 6.97
C GLN A 791 15.05 -0.19 6.37
N HIS A 792 14.72 -1.22 5.58
CA HIS A 792 13.39 -1.31 4.96
C HIS A 792 12.30 -1.51 6.00
N THR A 793 12.58 -2.27 7.06
CA THR A 793 11.60 -2.49 8.13
C THR A 793 11.35 -1.18 8.87
N THR A 794 12.41 -0.48 9.29
CA THR A 794 12.31 0.80 10.00
C THR A 794 11.59 1.86 9.15
N TYR A 795 12.01 2.07 7.90
CA TYR A 795 11.38 3.10 7.06
C TYR A 795 9.96 2.72 6.65
N GLY A 796 9.70 1.43 6.41
CA GLY A 796 8.38 0.94 6.08
C GLY A 796 7.39 1.13 7.22
N ILE A 797 7.80 0.82 8.46
CA ILE A 797 6.98 1.07 9.66
C ILE A 797 6.74 2.57 9.83
N ASP A 798 7.80 3.39 9.77
CA ASP A 798 7.70 4.85 9.88
C ASP A 798 6.70 5.45 8.87
N SER A 799 6.72 4.98 7.63
CA SER A 799 5.78 5.46 6.60
C SER A 799 4.31 5.11 6.86
N GLY A 800 4.04 4.12 7.70
CA GLY A 800 2.68 3.74 8.12
C GLY A 800 2.19 4.52 9.36
N ILE A 801 3.09 5.16 10.11
CA ILE A 801 2.74 5.88 11.34
C ILE A 801 2.48 7.35 11.01
N PRO A 802 1.30 7.91 11.32
CA PRO A 802 1.02 9.31 11.02
C PRO A 802 1.94 10.27 11.78
N ARG A 803 2.40 11.33 11.11
CA ARG A 803 3.24 12.36 11.75
C ARG A 803 2.48 13.10 12.85
N GLY A 804 3.16 13.33 13.98
CA GLY A 804 2.62 14.06 15.13
C GLY A 804 1.74 13.24 16.07
N GLN A 805 1.67 11.92 15.88
CA GLN A 805 0.92 11.00 16.76
C GLN A 805 1.83 10.38 17.83
N ALA A 806 1.26 10.11 19.02
CA ALA A 806 1.96 9.48 20.14
C ALA A 806 2.57 8.12 19.76
N SER A 807 1.89 7.36 18.89
CA SER A 807 2.40 6.08 18.39
C SER A 807 3.78 6.13 17.71
N ALA A 808 4.18 7.28 17.17
CA ALA A 808 5.53 7.45 16.62
C ALA A 808 6.57 7.45 17.74
N THR A 809 6.28 8.12 18.85
CA THR A 809 7.11 8.16 20.06
C THR A 809 7.20 6.78 20.69
N ASP A 810 6.08 6.05 20.82
CA ASP A 810 6.07 4.71 21.41
C ASP A 810 6.97 3.74 20.62
N VAL A 811 6.87 3.76 19.29
CA VAL A 811 7.68 2.89 18.43
C VAL A 811 9.15 3.31 18.44
N ASP A 812 9.44 4.60 18.49
CA ASP A 812 10.81 5.13 18.58
C ASP A 812 11.48 4.72 19.90
N GLN A 813 10.74 4.80 21.01
CA GLN A 813 11.17 4.32 22.32
C GLN A 813 11.40 2.81 22.31
N VAL A 814 10.48 2.02 21.75
CA VAL A 814 10.68 0.56 21.64
C VAL A 814 11.93 0.23 20.82
N ILE A 815 12.20 0.95 19.73
CA ILE A 815 13.42 0.75 18.93
C ILE A 815 14.67 1.11 19.72
N HIS A 816 14.61 2.18 20.51
CA HIS A 816 15.65 2.52 21.47
C HIS A 816 15.85 1.32 22.43
N ASP A 817 14.81 0.82 23.07
CA ASP A 817 14.94 -0.17 24.14
C ASP A 817 15.29 -1.61 23.66
N ILE A 818 15.37 -1.86 22.34
CA ILE A 818 15.90 -3.13 21.79
C ILE A 818 17.33 -3.41 22.26
N ALA A 819 18.18 -2.38 22.35
CA ALA A 819 19.57 -2.54 22.76
C ALA A 819 19.67 -2.60 24.29
N PRO A 820 20.38 -3.59 24.87
CA PRO A 820 20.54 -3.68 26.31
C PRO A 820 21.22 -2.43 26.90
N ASP A 821 20.76 -1.98 28.07
CA ASP A 821 21.26 -0.74 28.71
C ASP A 821 22.76 -0.75 28.97
N ILE A 822 23.36 -1.92 29.20
CA ILE A 822 24.82 -2.08 29.34
C ILE A 822 25.60 -1.57 28.10
N MET A 823 24.99 -1.56 26.91
CA MET A 823 25.62 -1.02 25.70
C MET A 823 25.60 0.51 25.64
N ARG A 824 24.71 1.15 26.42
CA ARG A 824 24.63 2.60 26.61
C ARG A 824 25.33 3.08 27.88
N LEU A 825 25.64 2.16 28.80
CA LEU A 825 26.31 2.47 30.05
C LEU A 825 27.65 3.14 29.77
N GLU A 826 27.78 4.39 30.22
CA GLU A 826 29.02 5.13 30.12
C GLU A 826 30.00 4.68 31.22
N ALA A 827 30.85 3.71 30.88
CA ALA A 827 31.90 3.22 31.75
C ALA A 827 33.26 3.77 31.29
N LEU A 828 33.99 4.43 32.18
CA LEU A 828 35.33 5.00 31.90
C LEU A 828 35.35 6.02 30.73
N GLY A 829 34.23 6.72 30.48
CA GLY A 829 34.09 7.68 29.37
C GLY A 829 33.96 7.04 27.98
N LEU A 830 33.65 5.73 27.92
CA LEU A 830 33.43 4.98 26.70
C LEU A 830 32.07 4.29 26.77
N SER A 831 31.19 4.60 25.83
CA SER A 831 29.94 3.89 25.59
C SER A 831 29.92 3.29 24.18
N ILE A 832 29.30 2.12 24.01
CA ILE A 832 29.18 1.46 22.71
C ILE A 832 28.09 2.14 21.87
N LEU A 833 27.00 2.57 22.51
CA LEU A 833 25.87 3.28 21.93
C LEU A 833 25.74 4.67 22.57
N ASN A 834 24.86 5.51 22.02
CA ASN A 834 24.62 6.85 22.58
C ASN A 834 24.16 6.72 24.06
N SER A 835 24.91 7.34 24.99
CA SER A 835 24.60 7.37 26.43
C SER A 835 23.65 8.51 26.81
N ALA A 836 23.28 9.38 25.86
CA ALA A 836 22.31 10.43 26.11
C ALA A 836 20.94 9.84 26.47
N ASP A 837 20.30 10.43 27.49
CA ASP A 837 18.96 10.05 27.89
C ASP A 837 17.97 10.35 26.76
N TYR A 838 17.28 9.30 26.30
CA TYR A 838 16.19 9.45 25.36
C TYR A 838 14.97 9.99 26.09
N ASN A 839 14.57 11.22 25.76
CA ASN A 839 13.38 11.85 26.34
C ASN A 839 12.22 11.81 25.33
N PRO A 840 11.24 10.90 25.50
CA PRO A 840 10.07 10.80 24.62
C PRO A 840 9.20 12.08 24.65
N GLU A 841 9.22 12.86 25.74
CA GLU A 841 8.45 14.10 25.88
C GLU A 841 9.07 15.30 25.17
N SER A 842 10.35 15.20 24.76
CA SER A 842 11.06 16.29 24.07
C SER A 842 10.54 16.55 22.65
N GLY A 843 9.75 15.65 22.10
CA GLY A 843 9.27 15.68 20.71
C GLY A 843 10.36 15.40 19.67
N GLN A 844 11.59 15.05 20.09
CA GLN A 844 12.69 14.69 19.20
C GLN A 844 12.77 13.18 19.00
N LEU A 845 12.24 12.70 17.86
CA LEU A 845 12.34 11.31 17.46
C LEU A 845 13.73 11.03 16.85
N TRP A 846 14.36 9.93 17.25
CA TRP A 846 15.71 9.56 16.79
C TRP A 846 15.70 8.65 15.56
N TYR A 847 14.67 7.81 15.43
CA TYR A 847 14.55 6.79 14.38
C TYR A 847 13.28 6.94 13.52
N MET A 848 12.20 7.48 14.08
CA MET A 848 10.89 7.68 13.43
C MET A 848 10.60 9.14 13.04
N GLY A 849 9.46 9.40 12.37
CA GLY A 849 8.90 10.73 12.10
C GLY A 849 9.15 11.29 10.69
N THR A 850 9.63 10.49 9.73
CA THR A 850 10.10 11.01 8.44
C THR A 850 9.09 10.87 7.30
N PHE A 851 8.45 9.71 7.14
CA PHE A 851 7.71 9.36 5.92
C PHE A 851 6.18 9.40 6.03
N GLY A 852 5.62 9.18 7.22
CA GLY A 852 4.18 9.02 7.37
C GLY A 852 3.36 10.28 7.05
N PRO A 853 2.22 10.18 6.34
CA PRO A 853 1.36 11.33 6.12
C PRO A 853 0.69 11.74 7.45
N GLY A 854 0.63 13.05 7.72
CA GLY A 854 0.01 13.58 8.93
C GLY A 854 -1.50 13.80 8.76
N PHE A 855 -2.22 13.74 9.88
CA PHE A 855 -3.59 14.23 10.00
C PHE A 855 -3.61 15.75 10.20
N ASN A 856 -4.80 16.36 10.17
CA ASN A 856 -4.93 17.78 10.42
C ASN A 856 -4.65 18.11 11.88
N SER A 857 -4.14 19.31 12.12
CA SER A 857 -3.99 19.79 13.50
C SER A 857 -5.36 20.07 14.11
N GLY A 858 -5.47 19.92 15.43
CA GLY A 858 -6.73 20.15 16.13
C GLY A 858 -7.29 21.56 15.93
N SER A 859 -6.43 22.57 15.77
CA SER A 859 -6.85 23.94 15.48
C SER A 859 -7.55 24.06 14.12
N TRP A 860 -7.09 23.36 13.08
CA TRP A 860 -7.75 23.34 11.78
C TRP A 860 -9.08 22.59 11.83
N ASN A 861 -9.11 21.45 12.52
CA ASN A 861 -10.34 20.67 12.70
C ASN A 861 -11.42 21.51 13.41
N LEU A 862 -11.07 22.17 14.51
CA LEU A 862 -11.97 23.06 15.25
C LEU A 862 -12.42 24.27 14.40
N ALA A 863 -11.51 24.84 13.60
CA ALA A 863 -11.85 25.97 12.73
C ALA A 863 -12.86 25.57 11.64
N TYR A 864 -12.71 24.40 11.02
CA TYR A 864 -13.67 23.90 10.04
C TYR A 864 -15.00 23.48 10.67
N ASP A 865 -14.97 22.84 11.84
CA ASP A 865 -16.21 22.53 12.57
C ASP A 865 -16.97 23.81 12.97
N TRP A 866 -16.26 24.82 13.47
CA TRP A 866 -16.85 26.14 13.73
C TRP A 866 -17.44 26.75 12.46
N LEU A 867 -16.70 26.72 11.35
CA LEU A 867 -17.15 27.26 10.07
C LEU A 867 -18.40 26.54 9.59
N SER A 868 -18.48 25.22 9.73
CA SER A 868 -19.63 24.41 9.29
C SER A 868 -20.96 24.78 9.95
N LYS A 869 -20.89 25.38 11.15
CA LYS A 869 -22.02 25.82 11.96
C LYS A 869 -22.48 27.25 11.64
N GLN A 870 -21.69 28.01 10.88
CA GLN A 870 -22.07 29.35 10.45
C GLN A 870 -23.05 29.27 9.27
N ASP A 871 -23.95 30.26 9.16
CA ASP A 871 -24.91 30.43 8.05
C ASP A 871 -25.71 29.15 7.72
N ALA A 872 -25.98 28.35 8.76
CA ALA A 872 -26.65 27.07 8.62
C ALA A 872 -28.16 27.18 8.33
N ASP A 873 -28.72 28.39 8.44
CA ASP A 873 -30.11 28.74 8.16
C ASP A 873 -30.41 28.94 6.66
N VAL A 874 -29.38 29.09 5.83
CA VAL A 874 -29.51 29.19 4.36
C VAL A 874 -29.01 27.93 3.64
N GLY A 875 -29.45 27.73 2.41
CA GLY A 875 -29.00 26.59 1.59
C GLY A 875 -27.49 26.65 1.31
N PHE A 876 -26.85 25.50 1.11
CA PHE A 876 -25.38 25.39 0.98
C PHE A 876 -24.78 26.40 -0.02
N SER A 877 -25.31 26.47 -1.25
CA SER A 877 -24.84 27.39 -2.29
C SER A 877 -25.17 28.86 -2.04
N GLN A 878 -26.02 29.16 -1.04
CA GLN A 878 -26.38 30.51 -0.62
C GLN A 878 -25.53 31.00 0.56
N ARG A 879 -24.74 30.12 1.18
CA ARG A 879 -23.80 30.49 2.24
C ARG A 879 -22.69 31.40 1.68
N PRO A 880 -22.12 32.31 2.48
CA PRO A 880 -21.01 33.14 2.05
C PRO A 880 -19.84 32.30 1.53
N ALA A 881 -19.25 32.71 0.40
CA ALA A 881 -18.13 31.97 -0.16
C ALA A 881 -16.87 32.20 0.68
N PHE A 882 -16.21 31.11 1.06
CA PHE A 882 -14.97 31.11 1.82
C PHE A 882 -13.76 31.37 0.90
N VAL A 883 -12.99 32.40 1.22
CA VAL A 883 -11.74 32.75 0.54
C VAL A 883 -10.56 32.32 1.40
N SER A 884 -9.76 31.40 0.87
CA SER A 884 -8.50 30.98 1.48
C SER A 884 -7.44 30.73 0.43
N TRP A 885 -6.22 30.41 0.89
CA TRP A 885 -5.23 29.81 0.02
C TRP A 885 -5.76 28.50 -0.59
N TRP A 886 -5.42 28.25 -1.85
CA TRP A 886 -5.99 27.18 -2.67
C TRP A 886 -5.79 25.78 -2.10
N ASP A 887 -4.71 25.57 -1.34
CA ASP A 887 -4.40 24.31 -0.65
C ASP A 887 -5.56 23.85 0.26
N TYR A 888 -6.31 24.80 0.84
CA TYR A 888 -7.36 24.53 1.83
C TYR A 888 -8.78 24.46 1.23
N GLY A 889 -8.94 24.80 -0.05
CA GLY A 889 -10.27 24.98 -0.66
C GLY A 889 -11.14 23.72 -0.61
N PHE A 890 -10.60 22.55 -0.95
CA PHE A 890 -11.39 21.31 -0.92
C PHE A 890 -11.82 20.91 0.48
N GLN A 891 -10.96 21.12 1.47
CA GLN A 891 -11.29 20.80 2.85
C GLN A 891 -12.27 21.81 3.43
N ALA A 892 -12.12 23.10 3.14
CA ALA A 892 -13.10 24.11 3.54
C ALA A 892 -14.48 23.83 2.92
N LEU A 893 -14.52 23.39 1.65
CA LEU A 893 -15.75 23.01 0.97
C LEU A 893 -16.43 21.79 1.62
N ALA A 894 -15.67 20.75 1.94
CA ALA A 894 -16.20 19.49 2.44
C ALA A 894 -16.43 19.47 3.97
N ALA A 895 -15.47 19.95 4.76
CA ALA A 895 -15.54 19.96 6.22
C ALA A 895 -16.14 21.28 6.74
N GLY A 896 -15.70 22.41 6.19
CA GLY A 896 -16.22 23.74 6.55
C GLY A 896 -17.62 24.04 6.03
N GLN A 897 -18.17 23.21 5.14
CA GLN A 897 -19.53 23.30 4.60
C GLN A 897 -19.90 24.68 4.01
N HIS A 898 -18.95 25.32 3.31
CA HIS A 898 -19.13 26.60 2.62
C HIS A 898 -18.61 26.55 1.18
N PRO A 899 -19.24 27.23 0.20
CA PRO A 899 -18.68 27.39 -1.13
C PRO A 899 -17.28 27.99 -1.09
N THR A 900 -16.42 27.65 -2.05
CA THR A 900 -15.02 28.14 -2.05
C THR A 900 -14.68 28.89 -3.32
N VAL A 901 -14.05 30.06 -3.15
CA VAL A 901 -13.67 30.94 -4.27
C VAL A 901 -12.45 30.40 -5.03
N VAL A 902 -11.53 29.74 -4.31
CA VAL A 902 -10.31 29.17 -4.88
C VAL A 902 -10.15 27.70 -4.47
N GLY A 903 -10.19 26.80 -5.45
CA GLY A 903 -9.80 25.39 -5.32
C GLY A 903 -8.48 25.09 -6.04
N GLN A 904 -7.80 23.99 -5.68
CA GLN A 904 -6.45 23.69 -6.16
C GLN A 904 -6.28 23.70 -7.70
N GLN A 905 -7.34 23.32 -8.44
CA GLN A 905 -7.28 23.13 -9.90
C GLN A 905 -7.66 24.38 -10.71
N GLN A 906 -8.31 25.40 -10.11
CA GLN A 906 -8.63 26.68 -10.78
C GLN A 906 -7.38 27.41 -11.27
N ARG A 907 -6.22 27.08 -10.68
CA ARG A 907 -4.92 27.68 -10.95
C ARG A 907 -4.41 27.47 -12.39
N LEU A 908 -4.87 26.42 -13.08
CA LEU A 908 -4.43 26.14 -14.46
C LEU A 908 -5.23 26.93 -15.51
N GLU A 909 -6.50 27.23 -15.24
CA GLU A 909 -7.38 27.89 -16.21
C GLU A 909 -7.31 29.42 -16.12
N TYR A 910 -7.30 30.00 -14.92
CA TYR A 910 -7.28 31.47 -14.75
C TYR A 910 -5.92 32.12 -15.10
N PHE A 911 -4.81 31.39 -14.94
CA PHE A 911 -3.48 31.97 -15.16
C PHE A 911 -3.04 31.98 -16.63
N ASN A 912 -3.66 31.16 -17.48
CA ASN A 912 -3.47 31.25 -18.93
C ASN A 912 -4.00 32.59 -19.50
N GLN A 913 -4.81 33.34 -18.75
CA GLN A 913 -5.37 34.61 -19.20
C GLN A 913 -4.63 35.85 -18.66
N LEU A 914 -4.03 35.83 -17.46
CA LEU A 914 -3.63 37.07 -16.79
C LEU A 914 -2.17 37.18 -16.29
N GLY A 915 -1.36 36.12 -16.31
CA GLY A 915 0.10 36.23 -16.15
C GLY A 915 0.66 36.82 -14.84
N GLU A 916 -0.15 37.21 -13.85
CA GLU A 916 0.28 37.83 -12.59
C GLU A 916 -0.20 37.08 -11.34
N VAL A 917 0.69 36.96 -10.34
CA VAL A 917 0.35 36.42 -9.01
C VAL A 917 -0.20 37.59 -8.19
N GLY A 918 -1.48 37.88 -8.33
CA GLY A 918 -2.21 38.83 -7.49
C GLY A 918 -3.19 38.09 -6.56
N PHE A 919 -3.18 38.44 -5.28
CA PHE A 919 -4.19 38.01 -4.29
C PHE A 919 -5.54 38.76 -4.49
N VAL A 920 -5.78 39.30 -5.68
CA VAL A 920 -6.89 40.18 -5.98
C VAL A 920 -7.72 39.52 -7.07
N VAL A 921 -8.81 38.85 -6.65
CA VAL A 921 -9.93 38.60 -7.53
C VAL A 921 -10.63 39.95 -7.71
N LEU A 922 -10.40 40.64 -8.83
CA LEU A 922 -11.27 41.74 -9.23
C LEU A 922 -12.55 41.12 -9.80
N PRO A 923 -13.74 41.42 -9.27
CA PRO A 923 -14.99 40.98 -9.90
C PRO A 923 -15.17 41.72 -11.23
N GLU A 924 -15.35 40.97 -12.32
CA GLU A 924 -15.88 41.52 -13.56
C GLU A 924 -17.37 41.83 -13.33
N VAL A 925 -17.70 43.12 -13.28
CA VAL A 925 -19.06 43.61 -13.08
C VAL A 925 -19.78 43.62 -14.42
N ASP A 926 -20.51 42.55 -14.74
CA ASP A 926 -21.57 42.63 -15.74
C ASP A 926 -22.83 43.18 -15.07
N GLY A 927 -23.22 44.39 -15.51
CA GLY A 927 -24.25 45.21 -14.92
C GLY A 927 -25.65 44.61 -15.00
N ALA A 928 -26.04 43.87 -13.97
CA ALA A 928 -27.44 43.58 -13.65
C ALA A 928 -27.62 43.25 -12.16
N GLY A 929 -27.14 44.13 -11.27
CA GLY A 929 -27.31 43.98 -9.83
C GLY A 929 -28.72 44.36 -9.36
N ILE A 930 -29.45 43.40 -8.79
CA ILE A 930 -30.65 43.66 -7.97
C ILE A 930 -30.16 43.96 -6.55
N ASN A 931 -30.40 45.19 -6.07
CA ASN A 931 -30.10 45.62 -4.70
C ASN A 931 -30.87 44.78 -3.66
N ARG A 932 -30.16 44.11 -2.74
CA ARG A 932 -30.71 43.60 -1.47
C ARG A 932 -29.67 43.77 -0.34
N PRO A 933 -30.10 44.10 0.89
CA PRO A 933 -29.20 44.53 1.97
C PRO A 933 -28.35 43.40 2.55
N ALA A 934 -27.05 43.67 2.78
CA ALA A 934 -26.12 42.81 3.49
C ALA A 934 -26.32 42.91 5.02
N ASN A 935 -26.49 41.78 5.69
CA ASN A 935 -26.50 41.69 7.15
C ASN A 935 -25.30 40.84 7.59
N LEU A 936 -24.16 41.47 7.83
CA LEU A 936 -23.02 40.85 8.51
C LEU A 936 -23.03 41.30 9.97
N LEU A 937 -23.25 40.34 10.88
CA LEU A 937 -23.03 40.46 12.33
C LEU A 937 -23.81 41.58 13.07
N GLY A 938 -25.12 41.71 12.85
CA GLY A 938 -26.00 42.48 13.76
C GLY A 938 -25.67 43.97 13.96
N ALA A 939 -24.77 44.56 13.16
CA ALA A 939 -24.48 45.98 13.18
C ALA A 939 -25.41 46.68 12.18
N GLY A 940 -26.59 47.09 12.66
CA GLY A 940 -27.57 47.83 11.87
C GLY A 940 -27.10 49.25 11.53
N CYS A 941 -26.24 49.41 10.52
CA CYS A 941 -25.87 50.71 9.94
C CYS A 941 -25.63 50.58 8.43
N PHE A 942 -26.25 51.47 7.66
CA PHE A 942 -26.33 51.43 6.20
C PHE A 942 -25.09 51.94 5.43
N ASP A 943 -24.06 52.49 6.11
CA ASP A 943 -22.96 53.20 5.42
C ASP A 943 -21.61 53.12 6.18
N GLY A 944 -20.98 51.93 6.25
CA GLY A 944 -19.66 51.76 6.89
C GLY A 944 -18.65 51.00 6.00
N PRO A 945 -17.35 51.36 6.01
CA PRO A 945 -16.33 50.66 5.23
C PRO A 945 -16.11 49.21 5.71
N VAL A 946 -15.85 48.32 4.76
CA VAL A 946 -15.61 46.88 4.96
C VAL A 946 -14.47 46.64 5.95
N GLY A 947 -14.71 45.83 6.99
CA GLY A 947 -13.71 45.46 8.00
C GLY A 947 -13.06 44.11 7.69
N PHE A 948 -11.72 44.06 7.68
CA PHE A 948 -10.97 42.80 7.61
C PHE A 948 -10.96 42.10 8.98
N VAL A 949 -11.29 40.81 9.03
CA VAL A 949 -11.26 40.02 10.27
C VAL A 949 -9.97 39.20 10.34
N LYS A 950 -9.08 39.57 11.27
CA LYS A 950 -7.90 38.75 11.63
C LYS A 950 -8.31 37.72 12.67
N ILE A 951 -8.26 36.44 12.31
CA ILE A 951 -8.40 35.31 13.25
C ILE A 951 -6.99 34.87 13.66
N GLN A 952 -6.65 34.98 14.94
CA GLN A 952 -5.39 34.50 15.50
C GLN A 952 -5.72 33.36 16.47
N ALA A 953 -5.29 32.14 16.16
CA ALA A 953 -5.34 31.04 17.12
C ALA A 953 -4.19 31.23 18.13
N SER A 954 -4.49 31.64 19.37
CA SER A 954 -3.51 31.53 20.46
C SER A 954 -3.53 30.11 21.01
N LEU A 955 -2.33 29.60 21.33
CA LEU A 955 -2.12 28.27 21.90
C LEU A 955 -2.72 28.09 23.31
N LEU A 956 -3.19 29.17 23.92
CA LEU A 956 -3.77 29.23 25.25
C LEU A 956 -5.15 29.90 25.16
N GLU A 957 -6.12 29.17 25.68
CA GLU A 957 -7.53 29.54 25.89
C GLU A 957 -8.37 29.65 24.61
N GLY A 958 -9.34 28.73 24.47
CA GLY A 958 -10.27 28.61 23.35
C GLY A 958 -11.27 29.78 23.21
N GLN A 959 -10.75 31.01 23.15
CA GLN A 959 -11.48 32.22 22.82
C GLN A 959 -10.96 32.80 21.50
N PHE A 960 -11.81 32.76 20.47
CA PHE A 960 -11.55 33.50 19.23
C PHE A 960 -12.01 34.95 19.43
N THR A 961 -11.07 35.89 19.50
CA THR A 961 -11.37 37.32 19.59
C THR A 961 -10.91 38.08 18.34
N ILE A 962 -11.71 39.07 17.93
CA ILE A 962 -11.42 39.96 16.79
C ILE A 962 -10.35 40.96 17.24
N ILE A 963 -9.14 40.89 16.68
CA ILE A 963 -7.98 41.62 17.23
C ILE A 963 -7.80 43.04 16.65
N GLN A 964 -8.26 43.36 15.44
CA GLN A 964 -8.18 44.73 14.92
C GLN A 964 -8.98 44.97 13.63
N ASN A 965 -9.53 46.17 13.49
CA ASN A 965 -10.21 46.67 12.29
C ASN A 965 -9.26 47.63 11.55
N ALA A 966 -8.81 47.28 10.34
CA ALA A 966 -7.93 48.14 9.53
C ALA A 966 -8.76 48.83 8.43
N THR A 967 -9.01 50.12 8.59
CA THR A 967 -9.98 50.90 7.80
C THR A 967 -9.40 51.58 6.54
N HIS A 968 -8.29 51.10 5.98
CA HIS A 968 -7.51 51.89 4.99
C HIS A 968 -7.45 51.34 3.56
N LEU A 969 -8.21 50.28 3.23
CA LEU A 969 -8.25 49.71 1.89
C LEU A 969 -9.69 49.69 1.38
N GLY A 970 -10.03 50.65 0.51
CA GLY A 970 -11.31 50.65 -0.19
C GLY A 970 -11.32 49.56 -1.26
N VAL A 971 -12.08 48.50 -1.02
CA VAL A 971 -12.40 47.45 -1.99
C VAL A 971 -13.92 47.39 -2.08
N GLU A 972 -14.49 47.63 -3.26
CA GLU A 972 -15.89 47.31 -3.50
C GLU A 972 -16.02 45.78 -3.61
N VAL A 973 -16.68 45.17 -2.64
CA VAL A 973 -16.88 43.73 -2.53
C VAL A 973 -18.37 43.46 -2.66
N CYS A 974 -18.76 42.51 -3.51
CA CYS A 974 -20.14 42.02 -3.53
C CYS A 974 -20.49 41.42 -2.16
N ASP A 975 -21.70 41.71 -1.67
CA ASP A 975 -22.22 41.55 -0.30
C ASP A 975 -22.06 40.17 0.42
N ASN A 976 -21.37 39.18 -0.17
CA ASN A 976 -21.34 37.77 0.22
C ASN A 976 -19.93 37.16 0.42
N LEU A 977 -18.89 37.96 0.73
CA LEU A 977 -17.49 37.49 0.78
C LEU A 977 -16.90 37.51 2.21
N PHE A 978 -16.35 36.37 2.66
CA PHE A 978 -15.58 36.29 3.92
C PHE A 978 -14.08 36.20 3.61
N ILE A 979 -13.28 37.17 4.07
CA ILE A 979 -11.83 37.27 3.78
C ILE A 979 -11.02 37.05 5.06
N VAL A 980 -10.09 36.08 5.04
CA VAL A 980 -9.08 35.87 6.10
C VAL A 980 -7.68 36.00 5.52
N TYR A 981 -6.82 36.84 6.13
CA TYR A 981 -5.43 37.07 5.73
C TYR A 981 -4.44 36.36 6.67
N ILE A 982 -3.43 35.68 6.10
CA ILE A 982 -2.31 35.08 6.85
C ILE A 982 -1.01 35.78 6.42
N GLN A 983 -0.27 36.35 7.38
CA GLN A 983 1.06 36.89 7.16
C GLN A 983 2.11 35.79 7.38
N TYR A 984 2.86 35.45 6.33
CA TYR A 984 4.05 34.59 6.45
C TYR A 984 5.10 35.26 7.36
N PRO A 985 5.61 34.59 8.42
CA PRO A 985 6.92 34.93 8.94
C PRO A 985 7.95 34.44 7.91
N ALA A 986 8.74 35.37 7.40
CA ALA A 986 9.85 35.07 6.51
C ALA A 986 10.85 34.11 7.19
N ARG A 987 11.32 33.12 6.41
CA ARG A 987 12.61 32.41 6.50
C ARG A 987 13.39 32.62 7.81
N HIS A 988 13.36 31.64 8.69
CA HIS A 988 14.56 31.28 9.45
C HIS A 988 15.05 29.92 8.98
N TYR A 989 16.10 29.96 8.15
CA TYR A 989 17.07 28.89 8.10
C TYR A 989 17.74 28.83 9.47
N SER A 990 17.49 27.77 10.22
CA SER A 990 18.39 27.32 11.28
C SER A 990 18.84 25.91 10.93
N MET A 991 20.07 25.79 10.44
CA MET A 991 20.94 24.68 10.84
C MET A 991 21.87 25.23 11.92
N PRO A 992 22.42 24.41 12.84
CA PRO A 992 21.99 23.10 13.33
C PRO A 992 21.02 23.20 14.51
#